data_AF-A0A934BIG2-F1
#
_entry.id   AF-A0A934BIG2-F1
#
_cell.length_a   1.000
_cell.length_b   1.000
_cell.length_c   1.000
_cell.angle_alpha   90.00
_cell.angle_beta   90.00
_cell.angle_gamma   90.00
#
_symmetry.space_group_name_H-M   'P 1'
#
loop_
_entity.id
_entity.type
_entity.pdbx_description
1 polymer ?
#
loop_
_entity_poly.entity_id
_entity_poly.type
_entity_poly.pdbx_seq_one_letter_code
_entity_poly.pdbx_strand_id
1 'polypeptide(L)'
;MTRFLFVGLLFLSLAASGSEQWANLLTNGDFENAQTGVWGKRTPDDKDRKLSIGAEAARSGKQGARIVNERAVISRWRQGADGKLKAPAGASVRLTGWIRTNLGDEGGAALRLYCIGEKGNILAQPQTMAVRGKSAWRRVSLNATVPEGCEHFMVYLELEKAIGTADYDDISLSVVPTAKPRPALNDLLLLTDAPANDPTVVSLRTLYPDRLVVASPTETPSWSRCRGAVIFARKPETRFDFAAVEAFAWRGNPVVLDLAVYAAMRGARLRELSATNAPSLRVAREHHVTGGFRAGDSIPWGDGAGKRWNQRALDGVSRDNVLAESSDGGALVVAETLGKGLLLATDLVGLPEPLWNRPGSLNKYLFAGNAMGNTVHYGRHYPQRLKYAEFVATMRALAAELPALRLQDEGPASGEHRIHSLNLGDPKKPTFLVYGATHGSEWEPGYGLLTLARLLASQPSAGLFDTKRHALKIIPILNPSGYDLNTRQNAARVDLNRNGGEWWSLFKGRDSNKDGVWGPGDYDWKGVGPFSEPEARTFRAICERTPLRAALDFHGNSGGPGNNRLVVLPLTARDDNEERGAAAVRAFNEAMRNRYVLQQANRPAVAQYDIEATHWDSQRPTLMETACKGRYGFLCEVPAGYNGTYGLVMQTDIVIETCLAFFRAYQAP
;
A
#
# COMPACT_ATOMS: atom_id res chain seq x y z
N MET A 1 -5.41 -42.03 -3.12
CA MET A 1 -4.41 -42.17 -4.19
C MET A 1 -4.49 -40.96 -5.11
N THR A 2 -3.61 -40.00 -4.86
CA THR A 2 -2.90 -39.13 -5.82
C THR A 2 -3.57 -38.79 -7.16
N ARG A 3 -4.06 -37.55 -7.29
CA ARG A 3 -3.89 -36.75 -8.51
C ARG A 3 -3.57 -35.29 -8.16
N PHE A 4 -2.28 -34.99 -8.28
CA PHE A 4 -1.71 -33.64 -8.37
C PHE A 4 -2.31 -32.94 -9.59
N LEU A 5 -2.85 -31.72 -9.41
CA LEU A 5 -3.10 -30.82 -10.53
C LEU A 5 -1.92 -29.85 -10.68
N PHE A 6 -1.37 -29.88 -11.89
CA PHE A 6 -0.34 -29.01 -12.43
C PHE A 6 -0.66 -27.52 -12.17
N VAL A 7 0.12 -26.89 -11.30
CA VAL A 7 0.33 -25.44 -11.35
C VAL A 7 1.45 -25.24 -12.37
N GLY A 8 1.10 -24.77 -13.57
CA GLY A 8 2.06 -24.41 -14.60
C GLY A 8 2.95 -23.28 -14.09
N LEU A 9 4.23 -23.60 -13.84
CA LEU A 9 5.27 -22.62 -13.60
C LEU A 9 5.48 -21.78 -14.87
N LEU A 10 4.98 -20.54 -14.87
CA LEU A 10 5.59 -19.50 -15.68
C LEU A 10 6.84 -19.00 -14.93
N PHE A 11 7.99 -19.58 -15.24
CA PHE A 11 9.28 -18.98 -14.91
C PHE A 11 9.47 -17.72 -15.75
N LEU A 12 9.08 -16.57 -15.22
CA LEU A 12 9.66 -15.31 -15.66
C LEU A 12 11.10 -15.27 -15.14
N SER A 13 12.06 -15.39 -16.06
CA SER A 13 13.46 -15.05 -15.82
C SER A 13 13.54 -13.58 -15.44
N LEU A 14 13.49 -13.28 -14.14
CA LEU A 14 13.83 -11.98 -13.61
C LEU A 14 15.35 -11.83 -13.75
N ALA A 15 15.75 -11.09 -14.78
CA ALA A 15 17.08 -10.52 -14.85
C ALA A 15 17.40 -9.86 -13.50
N ALA A 16 18.58 -10.14 -12.98
CA ALA A 16 19.12 -9.49 -11.80
C ALA A 16 18.97 -7.97 -11.97
N SER A 17 18.01 -7.36 -11.28
CA SER A 17 17.98 -5.92 -11.12
C SER A 17 19.10 -5.57 -10.15
N GLY A 18 20.32 -5.48 -10.67
CA GLY A 18 21.30 -4.58 -10.09
C GLY A 18 20.61 -3.24 -9.87
N SER A 19 20.86 -2.60 -8.74
CA SER A 19 20.43 -1.23 -8.51
C SER A 19 20.88 -0.39 -9.71
N GLU A 20 19.97 -0.07 -10.62
CA GLU A 20 20.21 0.95 -11.63
C GLU A 20 20.44 2.23 -10.83
N GLN A 21 21.71 2.58 -10.67
CA GLN A 21 22.12 3.84 -10.10
C GLN A 21 21.64 4.90 -11.09
N TRP A 22 20.56 5.60 -10.74
CA TRP A 22 19.98 6.59 -11.64
C TRP A 22 21.05 7.64 -11.96
N ALA A 23 21.33 7.84 -13.25
CA ALA A 23 22.35 8.78 -13.68
C ALA A 23 22.06 10.16 -13.08
N ASN A 24 23.03 10.70 -12.34
CA ASN A 24 22.92 12.03 -11.76
C ASN A 24 23.01 13.06 -12.89
N LEU A 25 21.97 13.86 -13.05
CA LEU A 25 21.91 14.97 -14.00
C LEU A 25 22.83 16.12 -13.58
N LEU A 26 23.15 16.23 -12.27
CA LEU A 26 24.09 17.22 -11.78
C LEU A 26 25.52 16.84 -12.15
N THR A 27 26.28 17.85 -12.55
CA THR A 27 27.74 17.75 -12.64
C THR A 27 28.32 18.06 -11.27
N ASN A 28 29.31 17.27 -10.83
CA ASN A 28 30.03 17.48 -9.57
C ASN A 28 29.10 17.61 -8.34
N GLY A 29 28.13 16.71 -8.22
CA GLY A 29 27.20 16.69 -7.09
C GLY A 29 27.82 16.23 -5.77
N ASP A 30 28.91 15.47 -5.85
CA ASP A 30 29.78 15.00 -4.76
C ASP A 30 30.88 16.00 -4.40
N PHE A 31 31.01 17.10 -5.16
CA PHE A 31 32.03 18.15 -4.96
C PHE A 31 33.49 17.72 -5.10
N GLU A 32 33.77 16.48 -5.52
CA GLU A 32 35.13 15.94 -5.62
C GLU A 32 35.88 16.37 -6.90
N ASN A 33 35.16 16.84 -7.92
CA ASN A 33 35.76 17.33 -9.14
C ASN A 33 36.30 18.76 -8.94
N ALA A 34 37.59 18.94 -9.22
CA ALA A 34 38.29 20.23 -9.15
C ALA A 34 37.83 21.28 -10.19
N GLN A 35 36.86 20.96 -11.05
CA GLN A 35 36.27 21.91 -11.99
C GLN A 35 35.63 23.09 -11.25
N THR A 36 36.32 24.23 -11.28
CA THR A 36 35.83 25.50 -10.73
C THR A 36 34.64 26.01 -11.53
N GLY A 37 33.58 26.45 -10.85
CA GLY A 37 32.45 27.16 -11.47
C GLY A 37 31.23 26.32 -11.83
N VAL A 38 31.25 24.99 -11.60
CA VAL A 38 30.09 24.10 -11.82
C VAL A 38 28.92 24.49 -10.89
N TRP A 39 29.21 24.73 -9.61
CA TRP A 39 28.27 25.31 -8.67
C TRP A 39 28.48 26.83 -8.59
N GLY A 40 27.50 27.59 -9.03
CA GLY A 40 27.53 29.05 -9.01
C GLY A 40 27.00 29.64 -7.71
N LYS A 41 27.61 30.71 -7.21
CA LYS A 41 27.07 31.50 -6.11
C LYS A 41 25.90 32.33 -6.61
N ARG A 42 24.65 31.93 -6.31
CA ARG A 42 23.47 32.76 -6.65
C ARG A 42 23.45 34.03 -5.82
N THR A 43 23.92 33.92 -4.59
CA THR A 43 24.16 35.03 -3.67
C THR A 43 25.67 35.18 -3.51
N PRO A 44 26.28 36.26 -4.03
CA PRO A 44 27.70 36.53 -3.86
C PRO A 44 28.09 36.65 -2.39
N ASP A 45 29.38 36.44 -2.08
CA ASP A 45 29.88 36.70 -0.73
C ASP A 45 29.78 38.20 -0.40
N ASP A 46 29.45 38.51 0.84
CA ASP A 46 29.41 39.86 1.39
C ASP A 46 29.71 39.82 2.90
N LYS A 47 29.52 40.93 3.60
CA LYS A 47 29.73 40.97 5.06
C LYS A 47 28.77 40.10 5.88
N ASP A 48 27.64 39.72 5.30
CA ASP A 48 26.57 38.98 5.97
C ASP A 48 26.61 37.48 5.62
N ARG A 49 27.36 37.07 4.58
CA ARG A 49 27.42 35.68 4.12
C ARG A 49 28.75 35.29 3.46
N LYS A 50 29.10 34.02 3.57
CA LYS A 50 30.22 33.40 2.85
C LYS A 50 29.86 32.02 2.34
N LEU A 51 30.17 31.76 1.07
CA LEU A 51 29.96 30.47 0.42
C LEU A 51 31.32 29.86 0.03
N SER A 52 31.61 28.62 0.44
CA SER A 52 32.85 27.91 0.10
C SER A 52 32.61 26.46 -0.28
N ILE A 53 33.56 25.85 -1.00
CA ILE A 53 33.67 24.39 -1.18
C ILE A 53 35.00 23.99 -0.54
N GLY A 54 34.98 22.99 0.34
CA GLY A 54 36.16 22.62 1.12
C GLY A 54 35.98 21.37 1.97
N ALA A 55 37.09 20.86 2.50
CA ALA A 55 37.14 19.63 3.29
C ALA A 55 36.38 19.71 4.61
N GLU A 56 36.22 20.91 5.16
CA GLU A 56 35.45 21.15 6.37
C GLU A 56 33.96 20.84 6.23
N ALA A 57 33.47 20.79 4.99
CA ALA A 57 32.08 20.52 4.63
C ALA A 57 31.88 19.15 3.98
N ALA A 58 32.93 18.33 3.87
CA ALA A 58 32.84 16.98 3.33
C ALA A 58 32.09 16.04 4.30
N ARG A 59 31.14 15.28 3.76
CA ARG A 59 30.55 14.09 4.36
C ARG A 59 31.26 12.85 3.83
N SER A 60 31.33 12.75 2.51
CA SER A 60 32.01 11.71 1.78
C SER A 60 33.17 12.34 0.99
N GLY A 61 34.17 11.56 0.60
CA GLY A 61 35.30 12.11 -0.14
C GLY A 61 36.12 13.17 0.63
N LYS A 62 36.54 14.22 -0.07
CA LYS A 62 37.46 15.25 0.39
C LYS A 62 36.85 16.66 0.40
N GLN A 63 35.71 16.90 -0.24
CA GLN A 63 35.13 18.24 -0.39
C GLN A 63 33.61 18.22 -0.19
N GLY A 64 33.06 19.37 0.20
CA GLY A 64 31.62 19.60 0.25
C GLY A 64 31.33 21.10 0.18
N ALA A 65 30.07 21.48 -0.05
CA ALA A 65 29.68 22.89 -0.13
C ALA A 65 29.21 23.43 1.22
N ARG A 66 29.70 24.60 1.60
CA ARG A 66 29.35 25.33 2.83
C ARG A 66 28.68 26.65 2.52
N ILE A 67 27.72 27.00 3.36
CA ILE A 67 27.15 28.34 3.48
C ILE A 67 27.28 28.78 4.94
N VAL A 68 27.86 29.95 5.16
CA VAL A 68 27.90 30.64 6.46
C VAL A 68 27.13 31.95 6.34
N ASN A 69 26.21 32.17 7.27
CA ASN A 69 25.45 33.41 7.40
C ASN A 69 25.72 34.05 8.76
N GLU A 70 26.19 35.29 8.76
CA GLU A 70 26.36 36.12 9.97
C GLU A 70 25.06 36.86 10.33
N ARG A 71 24.11 36.94 9.39
CA ARG A 71 22.76 37.50 9.59
C ARG A 71 21.69 36.58 9.03
N ALA A 72 20.45 36.74 9.47
CA ALA A 72 19.30 35.99 8.97
C ALA A 72 18.92 36.39 7.53
N VAL A 73 19.76 36.03 6.56
CA VAL A 73 19.61 36.29 5.12
C VAL A 73 19.41 34.99 4.35
N ILE A 74 18.96 35.08 3.10
CA ILE A 74 18.86 33.92 2.20
C ILE A 74 20.18 33.80 1.43
N SER A 75 20.85 32.66 1.50
CA SER A 75 22.12 32.39 0.82
C SER A 75 22.07 31.08 0.04
N ARG A 76 22.60 31.09 -1.19
CA ARG A 76 22.33 30.04 -2.19
C ARG A 76 23.49 29.71 -3.11
N TRP A 77 23.81 28.42 -3.19
CA TRP A 77 24.46 27.82 -4.36
C TRP A 77 23.42 27.48 -5.44
N ARG A 78 23.83 27.46 -6.71
CA ARG A 78 22.98 27.02 -7.83
C ARG A 78 23.72 26.20 -8.87
N GLN A 79 23.01 25.29 -9.53
CA GLN A 79 23.42 24.64 -10.77
C GLN A 79 22.24 24.60 -11.76
N GLY A 80 22.52 24.56 -13.07
CA GLY A 80 21.50 24.46 -14.13
C GLY A 80 21.05 25.78 -14.75
N ALA A 81 21.66 26.91 -14.36
CA ALA A 81 21.41 28.21 -14.98
C ALA A 81 21.79 28.28 -16.48
N ASP A 82 22.60 27.34 -16.95
CA ASP A 82 23.00 27.18 -18.35
C ASP A 82 21.96 26.41 -19.19
N GLY A 83 20.85 26.00 -18.57
CA GLY A 83 19.77 25.29 -19.23
C GLY A 83 20.05 23.82 -19.53
N LYS A 84 21.13 23.22 -19.02
CA LYS A 84 21.50 21.84 -19.38
C LYS A 84 20.77 20.76 -18.59
N LEU A 85 20.31 21.06 -17.37
CA LEU A 85 19.58 20.10 -16.54
C LEU A 85 18.16 19.96 -17.09
N LYS A 86 17.82 18.82 -17.71
CA LYS A 86 16.51 18.62 -18.35
C LYS A 86 15.96 17.22 -18.09
N ALA A 87 14.64 17.11 -18.08
CA ALA A 87 13.92 15.85 -18.19
C ALA A 87 12.61 16.08 -18.95
N PRO A 88 12.01 15.03 -19.56
CA PRO A 88 10.75 15.16 -20.28
C PRO A 88 9.61 15.66 -19.37
N ALA A 89 8.68 16.42 -19.94
CA ALA A 89 7.43 16.77 -19.26
C ALA A 89 6.69 15.50 -18.77
N GLY A 90 6.09 15.57 -17.58
CA GLY A 90 5.43 14.43 -16.94
C GLY A 90 6.37 13.39 -16.34
N ALA A 91 7.69 13.48 -16.55
CA ALA A 91 8.65 12.63 -15.86
C ALA A 91 8.62 12.91 -14.35
N SER A 92 8.96 11.90 -13.54
CA SER A 92 9.24 12.09 -12.12
C SER A 92 10.75 12.28 -11.95
N VAL A 93 11.14 13.33 -11.23
CA VAL A 93 12.54 13.59 -10.88
C VAL A 93 12.70 13.57 -9.37
N ARG A 94 13.89 13.16 -8.91
CA ARG A 94 14.27 13.11 -7.51
C ARG A 94 15.50 13.96 -7.28
N LEU A 95 15.39 14.93 -6.37
CA LEU A 95 16.54 15.67 -5.85
C LEU A 95 16.83 15.18 -4.43
N THR A 96 18.04 14.67 -4.23
CA THR A 96 18.55 14.18 -2.95
C THR A 96 19.87 14.84 -2.61
N GLY A 97 20.21 14.83 -1.32
CA GLY A 97 21.50 15.29 -0.85
C GLY A 97 21.61 15.20 0.66
N TRP A 98 22.80 15.48 1.17
CA TRP A 98 23.08 15.49 2.59
C TRP A 98 23.22 16.91 3.10
N ILE A 99 22.66 17.16 4.28
CA ILE A 99 22.75 18.46 4.94
C ILE A 99 23.18 18.25 6.39
N ARG A 100 24.19 19.00 6.83
CA ARG A 100 24.57 19.16 8.24
C ARG A 100 24.44 20.63 8.61
N THR A 101 23.93 20.92 9.79
CA THR A 101 23.65 22.30 10.20
C THR A 101 24.15 22.60 11.60
N ASN A 102 24.60 23.83 11.79
CA ASN A 102 24.81 24.45 13.09
C ASN A 102 24.17 25.85 13.03
N LEU A 103 22.86 25.90 13.25
CA LEU A 103 22.03 27.10 13.11
C LEU A 103 21.44 27.50 14.45
N GLY A 104 21.09 28.78 14.57
CA GLY A 104 20.21 29.28 15.63
C GLY A 104 18.75 28.80 15.47
N ASP A 105 17.84 29.43 16.22
CA ASP A 105 16.43 29.02 16.29
C ASP A 105 15.60 29.41 15.05
N GLU A 106 16.11 30.33 14.23
CA GLU A 106 15.42 30.85 13.04
C GLU A 106 15.94 30.24 11.73
N GLY A 107 15.02 30.12 10.76
CA GLY A 107 15.35 29.67 9.41
C GLY A 107 15.68 28.18 9.29
N GLY A 108 16.32 27.78 8.19
CA GLY A 108 16.76 26.39 7.97
C GLY A 108 17.51 26.18 6.64
N ALA A 109 18.10 25.00 6.49
CA ALA A 109 18.81 24.58 5.29
C ALA A 109 17.99 23.58 4.47
N ALA A 110 17.91 23.74 3.16
CA ALA A 110 17.13 22.87 2.28
C ALA A 110 17.74 22.73 0.88
N LEU A 111 17.29 21.71 0.15
CA LEU A 111 17.47 21.65 -1.30
C LEU A 111 16.21 22.17 -1.98
N ARG A 112 16.37 22.94 -3.06
CA ARG A 112 15.26 23.40 -3.89
C ARG A 112 15.48 23.02 -5.35
N LEU A 113 14.39 22.65 -6.01
CA LEU A 113 14.35 22.42 -7.44
C LEU A 113 13.43 23.47 -8.06
N TYR A 114 13.92 24.22 -9.04
CA TYR A 114 13.13 25.15 -9.84
C TYR A 114 12.90 24.52 -11.20
N CYS A 115 11.64 24.41 -11.62
CA CYS A 115 11.24 24.03 -12.97
C CYS A 115 11.02 25.32 -13.77
N ILE A 116 11.89 25.59 -14.74
CA ILE A 116 11.90 26.83 -15.51
C ILE A 116 11.29 26.57 -16.89
N GLY A 117 10.32 27.39 -17.28
CA GLY A 117 9.69 27.36 -18.60
C GLY A 117 10.19 28.46 -19.53
N GLU A 118 9.43 28.69 -20.59
CA GLU A 118 9.74 29.69 -21.61
C GLU A 118 9.99 31.09 -21.01
N LYS A 119 11.00 31.79 -21.53
CA LYS A 119 11.39 33.15 -21.08
C LYS A 119 11.80 33.21 -19.59
N GLY A 120 12.13 32.08 -18.98
CA GLY A 120 12.64 32.03 -17.60
C GLY A 120 11.57 32.08 -16.52
N ASN A 121 10.29 31.85 -16.86
CA ASN A 121 9.23 31.79 -15.86
C ASN A 121 9.38 30.54 -14.96
N ILE A 122 9.03 30.68 -13.68
CA ILE A 122 9.08 29.56 -12.73
C ILE A 122 7.74 28.85 -12.78
N LEU A 123 7.73 27.62 -13.28
CA LEU A 123 6.53 26.77 -13.36
C LEU A 123 6.28 26.04 -12.03
N ALA A 124 7.34 25.64 -11.35
CA ALA A 124 7.28 24.99 -10.03
C ALA A 124 8.58 25.23 -9.25
N GLN A 125 8.49 25.23 -7.91
CA GLN A 125 9.66 25.40 -7.02
C GLN A 125 9.59 24.49 -5.77
N PRO A 126 9.46 23.16 -5.92
CA PRO A 126 9.44 22.27 -4.77
C PRO A 126 10.75 22.29 -3.98
N GLN A 127 10.65 22.02 -2.68
CA GLN A 127 11.79 21.99 -1.76
C GLN A 127 11.72 20.79 -0.81
N THR A 128 12.88 20.38 -0.30
CA THR A 128 12.94 19.42 0.81
C THR A 128 12.40 20.06 2.08
N MET A 129 12.05 19.24 3.08
CA MET A 129 11.90 19.75 4.44
C MET A 129 13.21 20.42 4.89
N ALA A 130 13.08 21.60 5.50
CA ALA A 130 14.24 22.33 6.00
C ALA A 130 14.85 21.64 7.23
N VAL A 131 16.17 21.51 7.24
CA VAL A 131 16.97 21.12 8.41
C VAL A 131 17.20 22.36 9.26
N ARG A 132 16.75 22.34 10.51
CA ARG A 132 16.76 23.48 11.44
C ARG A 132 17.65 23.20 12.63
N GLY A 133 18.14 24.26 13.27
CA GLY A 133 19.01 24.18 14.45
C GLY A 133 20.30 23.39 14.18
N LYS A 134 20.87 22.83 15.24
CA LYS A 134 22.03 21.93 15.15
C LYS A 134 21.59 20.53 14.74
N SER A 135 22.09 20.04 13.62
CA SER A 135 21.82 18.69 13.11
C SER A 135 23.12 18.05 12.64
N ALA A 136 23.31 16.77 12.96
CA ALA A 136 24.26 15.93 12.26
C ALA A 136 23.87 15.79 10.78
N TRP A 137 24.73 15.17 9.98
CA TRP A 137 24.45 14.84 8.58
C TRP A 137 23.11 14.11 8.47
N ARG A 138 22.21 14.67 7.66
CA ARG A 138 20.88 14.14 7.39
C ARG A 138 20.67 14.11 5.88
N ARG A 139 20.24 12.96 5.35
CA ARG A 139 19.78 12.87 3.97
C ARG A 139 18.43 13.57 3.84
N VAL A 140 18.28 14.38 2.81
CA VAL A 140 17.01 14.97 2.41
C VAL A 140 16.70 14.56 0.98
N SER A 141 15.41 14.44 0.68
CA SER A 141 14.90 14.03 -0.63
C SER A 141 13.63 14.80 -0.95
N LEU A 142 13.46 15.17 -2.20
CA LEU A 142 12.20 15.63 -2.77
C LEU A 142 11.96 14.88 -4.08
N ASN A 143 10.71 14.46 -4.32
CA ASN A 143 10.27 13.99 -5.63
C ASN A 143 9.36 15.07 -6.24
N ALA A 144 9.51 15.32 -7.54
CA ALA A 144 8.72 16.29 -8.26
C ALA A 144 8.31 15.73 -9.63
N THR A 145 7.09 16.04 -10.06
CA THR A 145 6.65 15.82 -11.45
C THR A 145 7.06 17.02 -12.28
N VAL A 146 7.69 16.78 -13.43
CA VAL A 146 8.10 17.83 -14.35
C VAL A 146 6.86 18.47 -14.99
N PRO A 147 6.58 19.78 -14.76
CA PRO A 147 5.44 20.45 -15.35
C PRO A 147 5.49 20.46 -16.88
N GLU A 148 4.33 20.52 -17.52
CA GLU A 148 4.24 20.82 -18.95
C GLU A 148 4.90 22.17 -19.26
N GLY A 149 5.64 22.26 -20.36
CA GLY A 149 6.37 23.47 -20.74
C GLY A 149 7.68 23.72 -19.98
N CYS A 150 8.13 22.81 -19.11
CA CYS A 150 9.43 22.92 -18.44
C CYS A 150 10.58 22.74 -19.44
N GLU A 151 11.43 23.76 -19.60
CA GLU A 151 12.59 23.75 -20.51
C GLU A 151 13.85 23.20 -19.84
N HIS A 152 14.05 23.51 -18.55
CA HIS A 152 15.20 23.07 -17.76
C HIS A 152 14.96 23.21 -16.24
N PHE A 153 15.88 22.66 -15.46
CA PHE A 153 15.90 22.76 -14.00
C PHE A 153 16.98 23.70 -13.50
N MET A 154 16.73 24.31 -12.35
CA MET A 154 17.78 24.88 -11.51
C MET A 154 17.74 24.26 -10.12
N VAL A 155 18.87 23.72 -9.67
CA VAL A 155 19.00 23.14 -8.33
C VAL A 155 19.70 24.13 -7.42
N TYR A 156 19.16 24.31 -6.21
CA TYR A 156 19.71 25.20 -5.20
C TYR A 156 20.02 24.46 -3.90
N LEU A 157 21.15 24.81 -3.31
CA LEU A 157 21.49 24.53 -1.92
C LEU A 157 21.21 25.83 -1.17
N GLU A 158 20.23 25.85 -0.28
CA GLU A 158 19.71 27.09 0.29
C GLU A 158 19.78 27.09 1.82
N LEU A 159 20.42 28.13 2.36
CA LEU A 159 20.28 28.53 3.75
C LEU A 159 19.27 29.69 3.83
N GLU A 160 18.06 29.42 4.32
CA GLU A 160 16.92 30.32 4.31
C GLU A 160 16.79 31.06 5.66
N LYS A 161 17.09 32.36 5.67
CA LYS A 161 16.85 33.28 6.79
C LYS A 161 17.37 32.75 8.14
N ALA A 162 18.53 32.09 8.11
CA ALA A 162 19.16 31.51 9.29
C ALA A 162 20.54 32.13 9.53
N ILE A 163 20.95 32.19 10.80
CA ILE A 163 22.31 32.51 11.24
C ILE A 163 23.04 31.20 11.54
N GLY A 164 24.29 31.09 11.11
CA GLY A 164 25.14 29.93 11.35
C GLY A 164 25.62 29.26 10.07
N THR A 165 25.86 27.94 10.15
CA THR A 165 26.48 27.17 9.08
C THR A 165 25.57 26.05 8.57
N ALA A 166 25.53 25.87 7.26
CA ALA A 166 24.98 24.70 6.59
C ALA A 166 25.99 24.12 5.61
N ASP A 167 26.24 22.82 5.75
CA ASP A 167 27.09 22.02 4.88
C ASP A 167 26.23 21.10 4.03
N TYR A 168 26.62 20.91 2.78
CA TYR A 168 25.93 20.15 1.77
C TYR A 168 26.90 19.21 1.07
N ASP A 169 26.48 17.96 0.87
CA ASP A 169 27.30 16.98 0.17
C ASP A 169 26.44 15.91 -0.55
N ASP A 170 27.06 15.19 -1.49
CA ASP A 170 26.48 14.09 -2.27
C ASP A 170 25.11 14.42 -2.88
N ILE A 171 25.02 15.56 -3.58
CA ILE A 171 23.78 16.05 -4.20
C ILE A 171 23.52 15.31 -5.50
N SER A 172 22.30 14.79 -5.66
CA SER A 172 21.89 14.10 -6.86
C SER A 172 20.52 14.55 -7.34
N LEU A 173 20.43 14.91 -8.62
CA LEU A 173 19.17 15.07 -9.33
C LEU A 173 19.07 13.94 -10.36
N SER A 174 18.09 13.06 -10.24
CA SER A 174 17.94 11.94 -11.15
C SER A 174 16.51 11.82 -11.67
N VAL A 175 16.34 11.36 -12.91
CA VAL A 175 15.03 10.95 -13.42
C VAL A 175 14.66 9.62 -12.75
N VAL A 176 13.55 9.59 -12.03
CA VAL A 176 12.99 8.37 -11.48
C VAL A 176 12.29 7.64 -12.62
N PRO A 177 12.68 6.39 -12.93
CA PRO A 177 11.99 5.60 -13.95
C PRO A 177 10.52 5.48 -13.58
N THR A 178 9.66 6.10 -14.37
CA THR A 178 8.23 5.82 -14.33
C THR A 178 8.01 4.45 -14.95
N ALA A 179 7.05 3.68 -14.42
CA ALA A 179 6.65 2.46 -15.09
C ALA A 179 6.23 2.83 -16.52
N LYS A 180 6.91 2.28 -17.54
CA LYS A 180 6.54 2.53 -18.93
C LYS A 180 5.05 2.20 -19.10
N PRO A 181 4.25 3.07 -19.74
CA PRO A 181 2.88 2.73 -20.09
C PRO A 181 2.90 1.39 -20.83
N ARG A 182 2.12 0.42 -20.33
CA ARG A 182 2.02 -0.86 -21.02
C ARG A 182 1.16 -0.66 -22.27
N PRO A 183 1.47 -1.36 -23.36
CA PRO A 183 0.57 -1.37 -24.51
C PRO A 183 -0.79 -1.89 -24.06
N ALA A 184 -1.86 -1.25 -24.53
CA ALA A 184 -3.21 -1.72 -24.31
C ALA A 184 -3.35 -3.15 -24.87
N LEU A 185 -3.65 -4.10 -24.00
CA LEU A 185 -3.86 -5.51 -24.34
C LEU A 185 -5.18 -5.71 -25.08
N ASN A 186 -6.21 -4.93 -24.72
CA ASN A 186 -7.54 -4.99 -25.36
C ASN A 186 -8.07 -6.43 -25.50
N ASP A 187 -7.91 -7.22 -24.43
CA ASP A 187 -8.17 -8.65 -24.40
C ASP A 187 -9.34 -9.05 -23.49
N LEU A 188 -10.13 -8.10 -22.98
CA LEU A 188 -11.37 -8.35 -22.24
C LEU A 188 -12.54 -7.64 -22.93
N LEU A 189 -13.57 -8.40 -23.32
CA LEU A 189 -14.77 -7.83 -23.92
C LEU A 189 -15.73 -7.33 -22.81
N LEU A 190 -16.25 -6.11 -22.95
CA LEU A 190 -17.42 -5.64 -22.22
C LEU A 190 -18.56 -5.44 -23.23
N LEU A 191 -19.55 -6.34 -23.20
CA LEU A 191 -20.72 -6.30 -24.08
C LEU A 191 -21.92 -5.76 -23.29
N THR A 192 -22.37 -4.54 -23.61
CA THR A 192 -23.43 -3.87 -22.84
C THR A 192 -24.16 -2.79 -23.64
N ASP A 193 -25.43 -2.55 -23.33
CA ASP A 193 -26.23 -1.43 -23.83
C ASP A 193 -26.05 -0.13 -23.02
N ALA A 194 -25.25 -0.18 -21.94
CA ALA A 194 -25.05 0.93 -21.05
C ALA A 194 -24.13 2.01 -21.67
N PRO A 195 -24.40 3.30 -21.42
CA PRO A 195 -23.54 4.38 -21.91
C PRO A 195 -22.17 4.38 -21.22
N ALA A 196 -21.18 5.05 -21.82
CA ALA A 196 -19.80 5.06 -21.32
C ALA A 196 -19.63 5.66 -19.91
N ASN A 197 -20.58 6.49 -19.46
CA ASN A 197 -20.61 7.11 -18.14
C ASN A 197 -21.41 6.29 -17.09
N ASP A 198 -21.91 5.11 -17.45
CA ASP A 198 -22.57 4.22 -16.51
C ASP A 198 -21.58 3.83 -15.38
N PRO A 199 -21.98 3.86 -14.10
CA PRO A 199 -21.08 3.58 -12.98
C PRO A 199 -20.36 2.22 -13.07
N THR A 200 -21.02 1.20 -13.63
CA THR A 200 -20.47 -0.13 -13.78
C THR A 200 -19.48 -0.18 -14.95
N VAL A 201 -19.74 0.55 -16.05
CA VAL A 201 -18.77 0.73 -17.15
C VAL A 201 -17.53 1.48 -16.66
N VAL A 202 -17.71 2.58 -15.91
CA VAL A 202 -16.61 3.36 -15.34
C VAL A 202 -15.76 2.50 -14.40
N SER A 203 -16.38 1.75 -13.49
CA SER A 203 -15.66 0.91 -12.54
C SER A 203 -14.90 -0.23 -13.21
N LEU A 204 -15.47 -0.87 -14.24
CA LEU A 204 -14.77 -1.88 -15.03
C LEU A 204 -13.60 -1.26 -15.81
N ARG A 205 -13.77 -0.08 -16.42
CA ARG A 205 -12.66 0.67 -17.06
C ARG A 205 -11.57 1.02 -16.07
N THR A 206 -11.92 1.41 -14.85
CA THR A 206 -10.95 1.66 -13.79
C THR A 206 -10.27 0.37 -13.34
N LEU A 207 -10.99 -0.75 -13.24
CA LEU A 207 -10.43 -2.05 -12.84
C LEU A 207 -9.55 -2.67 -13.93
N TYR A 208 -9.82 -2.40 -15.20
CA TYR A 208 -9.12 -3.01 -16.35
C TYR A 208 -8.74 -1.98 -17.43
N PRO A 209 -7.98 -0.92 -17.09
CA PRO A 209 -7.78 0.27 -17.94
C PRO A 209 -7.13 -0.06 -19.29
N ASP A 210 -6.21 -1.04 -19.30
CA ASP A 210 -5.46 -1.41 -20.50
C ASP A 210 -6.01 -2.66 -21.19
N ARG A 211 -7.16 -3.19 -20.77
CA ARG A 211 -7.66 -4.50 -21.23
C ARG A 211 -9.02 -4.47 -21.90
N LEU A 212 -9.86 -3.47 -21.61
CA LEU A 212 -11.26 -3.51 -22.02
C LEU A 212 -11.51 -3.04 -23.45
N VAL A 213 -12.28 -3.85 -24.19
CA VAL A 213 -12.92 -3.50 -25.45
C VAL A 213 -14.42 -3.44 -25.18
N VAL A 214 -15.03 -2.25 -25.33
CA VAL A 214 -16.48 -2.08 -25.12
C VAL A 214 -17.19 -2.25 -26.46
N ALA A 215 -18.27 -3.03 -26.48
CA ALA A 215 -19.13 -3.22 -27.64
C ALA A 215 -20.61 -3.17 -27.24
N SER A 216 -21.45 -2.68 -28.16
CA SER A 216 -22.90 -2.72 -28.08
C SER A 216 -23.43 -4.12 -28.44
N PRO A 217 -24.59 -4.56 -27.90
CA PRO A 217 -25.23 -5.82 -28.28
C PRO A 217 -25.59 -5.92 -29.76
N THR A 218 -25.69 -4.79 -30.46
CA THR A 218 -25.96 -4.71 -31.91
C THR A 218 -24.71 -4.83 -32.77
N GLU A 219 -23.52 -4.79 -32.17
CA GLU A 219 -22.24 -4.92 -32.86
C GLU A 219 -21.76 -6.38 -32.83
N THR A 220 -20.94 -6.76 -33.81
CA THR A 220 -20.29 -8.07 -33.83
C THR A 220 -18.86 -7.93 -33.30
N PRO A 221 -18.59 -8.17 -32.00
CA PRO A 221 -17.26 -7.99 -31.44
C PRO A 221 -16.28 -9.05 -31.95
N SER A 222 -14.98 -8.71 -31.96
CA SER A 222 -13.92 -9.65 -32.31
C SER A 222 -13.60 -10.60 -31.15
N TRP A 223 -14.45 -11.61 -30.96
CA TRP A 223 -14.31 -12.63 -29.91
C TRP A 223 -12.96 -13.34 -29.92
N SER A 224 -12.30 -13.47 -31.07
CA SER A 224 -11.02 -14.20 -31.22
C SER A 224 -9.82 -13.50 -30.56
N ARG A 225 -9.89 -12.20 -30.32
CA ARG A 225 -8.83 -11.43 -29.63
C ARG A 225 -9.00 -11.37 -28.12
N CYS A 226 -10.18 -11.74 -27.62
CA CYS A 226 -10.53 -11.64 -26.22
C CYS A 226 -10.17 -12.93 -25.47
N ARG A 227 -9.73 -12.79 -24.22
CA ARG A 227 -9.43 -13.86 -23.26
C ARG A 227 -10.47 -13.97 -22.15
N GLY A 228 -11.45 -13.09 -22.13
CA GLY A 228 -12.61 -13.13 -21.24
C GLY A 228 -13.66 -12.11 -21.66
N ALA A 229 -14.88 -12.24 -21.13
CA ALA A 229 -15.96 -11.31 -21.40
C ALA A 229 -16.77 -10.98 -20.14
N VAL A 230 -17.26 -9.75 -20.04
CA VAL A 230 -18.24 -9.28 -19.07
C VAL A 230 -19.47 -8.81 -19.85
N ILE A 231 -20.66 -9.27 -19.49
CA ILE A 231 -21.89 -8.98 -20.21
C ILE A 231 -22.97 -8.56 -19.22
N PHE A 232 -23.54 -7.37 -19.42
CA PHE A 232 -24.68 -6.89 -18.65
C PHE A 232 -25.56 -5.97 -19.49
N ALA A 233 -26.82 -5.85 -19.12
CA ALA A 233 -27.77 -4.91 -19.73
C ALA A 233 -28.41 -4.02 -18.66
N ARG A 234 -28.65 -2.75 -19.01
CA ARG A 234 -29.52 -1.83 -18.26
C ARG A 234 -30.97 -1.90 -18.75
N LYS A 235 -31.18 -2.22 -20.02
CA LYS A 235 -32.52 -2.33 -20.61
C LYS A 235 -32.99 -3.79 -20.66
N PRO A 236 -34.14 -4.14 -20.08
CA PRO A 236 -34.65 -5.52 -20.07
C PRO A 236 -34.92 -6.12 -21.47
N GLU A 237 -35.19 -5.27 -22.46
CA GLU A 237 -35.42 -5.66 -23.85
C GLU A 237 -34.15 -5.98 -24.63
N THR A 238 -32.97 -5.67 -24.09
CA THR A 238 -31.69 -5.96 -24.73
C THR A 238 -31.53 -7.46 -24.96
N ARG A 239 -31.05 -7.82 -26.15
CA ARG A 239 -30.82 -9.21 -26.57
C ARG A 239 -29.36 -9.37 -26.94
N PHE A 240 -28.81 -10.54 -26.63
CA PHE A 240 -27.44 -10.92 -26.94
C PHE A 240 -27.45 -12.19 -27.77
N ASP A 241 -26.42 -12.37 -28.59
CA ASP A 241 -26.17 -13.64 -29.27
C ASP A 241 -25.62 -14.66 -28.27
N PHE A 242 -26.52 -15.36 -27.58
CA PHE A 242 -26.13 -16.38 -26.60
C PHE A 242 -25.34 -17.54 -27.21
N ALA A 243 -25.58 -17.88 -28.48
CA ALA A 243 -24.81 -18.93 -29.15
C ALA A 243 -23.33 -18.52 -29.31
N ALA A 244 -23.06 -17.26 -29.66
CA ALA A 244 -21.69 -16.75 -29.71
C ALA A 244 -21.03 -16.72 -28.33
N VAL A 245 -21.78 -16.34 -27.28
CA VAL A 245 -21.31 -16.35 -25.88
C VAL A 245 -20.92 -17.76 -25.44
N GLU A 246 -21.78 -18.76 -25.68
CA GLU A 246 -21.49 -20.15 -25.33
C GLU A 246 -20.31 -20.70 -26.11
N ALA A 247 -20.24 -20.42 -27.42
CA ALA A 247 -19.12 -20.84 -28.24
C ALA A 247 -17.80 -20.24 -27.73
N PHE A 248 -17.81 -18.99 -27.25
CA PHE A 248 -16.63 -18.35 -26.65
C PHE A 248 -16.22 -19.01 -25.34
N ALA A 249 -17.17 -19.31 -24.46
CA ALA A 249 -16.93 -20.03 -23.21
C ALA A 249 -16.43 -21.46 -23.45
N TRP A 250 -17.05 -22.21 -24.36
CA TRP A 250 -16.70 -23.59 -24.70
C TRP A 250 -15.23 -23.75 -25.11
N ARG A 251 -14.66 -22.73 -25.78
CA ARG A 251 -13.24 -22.67 -26.18
C ARG A 251 -12.25 -22.50 -25.04
N GLY A 252 -12.71 -22.27 -23.81
CA GLY A 252 -11.86 -22.14 -22.62
C GLY A 252 -11.83 -20.74 -22.00
N ASN A 253 -12.64 -19.80 -22.47
CA ASN A 253 -12.61 -18.43 -21.97
C ASN A 253 -13.66 -18.24 -20.85
N PRO A 254 -13.34 -17.50 -19.77
CA PRO A 254 -14.33 -17.11 -18.78
C PRO A 254 -15.28 -16.03 -19.32
N VAL A 255 -16.56 -16.17 -19.01
CA VAL A 255 -17.60 -15.18 -19.27
C VAL A 255 -18.32 -14.86 -17.98
N VAL A 256 -18.39 -13.58 -17.63
CA VAL A 256 -19.15 -13.07 -16.48
C VAL A 256 -20.43 -12.41 -16.99
N LEU A 257 -21.56 -12.82 -16.45
CA LEU A 257 -22.90 -12.36 -16.80
C LEU A 257 -23.54 -11.68 -15.59
N ASP A 258 -24.23 -10.56 -15.80
CA ASP A 258 -25.20 -10.09 -14.81
C ASP A 258 -26.31 -11.13 -14.62
N LEU A 259 -26.86 -11.23 -13.41
CA LEU A 259 -27.94 -12.17 -13.09
C LEU A 259 -29.11 -12.09 -14.08
N ALA A 260 -29.50 -10.89 -14.53
CA ALA A 260 -30.59 -10.74 -15.49
C ALA A 260 -30.27 -11.35 -16.88
N VAL A 261 -29.02 -11.21 -17.33
CA VAL A 261 -28.56 -11.76 -18.61
C VAL A 261 -28.50 -13.28 -18.54
N TYR A 262 -27.95 -13.82 -17.45
CA TYR A 262 -27.93 -15.27 -17.24
C TYR A 262 -29.34 -15.85 -17.14
N ALA A 263 -30.27 -15.18 -16.44
CA ALA A 263 -31.67 -15.58 -16.36
C ALA A 263 -32.32 -15.71 -17.74
N ALA A 264 -32.12 -14.72 -18.61
CA ALA A 264 -32.61 -14.75 -19.99
C ALA A 264 -31.96 -15.87 -20.82
N MET A 265 -30.66 -16.11 -20.64
CA MET A 265 -29.90 -17.13 -21.37
C MET A 265 -30.29 -18.56 -21.01
N ARG A 266 -30.64 -18.81 -19.74
CA ARG A 266 -30.92 -20.16 -19.20
C ARG A 266 -32.39 -20.43 -18.92
N GLY A 267 -33.27 -19.45 -19.11
CA GLY A 267 -34.67 -19.56 -18.71
C GLY A 267 -34.86 -19.62 -17.19
N ALA A 268 -33.88 -19.14 -16.41
CA ALA A 268 -34.00 -19.02 -14.97
C ALA A 268 -34.84 -17.78 -14.60
N ARG A 269 -35.31 -17.71 -13.36
CA ARG A 269 -36.13 -16.58 -12.89
C ARG A 269 -35.31 -15.65 -12.02
N LEU A 270 -35.17 -14.39 -12.44
CA LEU A 270 -34.64 -13.32 -11.58
C LEU A 270 -35.70 -12.89 -10.57
N ARG A 271 -35.32 -12.78 -9.30
CA ARG A 271 -36.11 -12.17 -8.24
C ARG A 271 -35.42 -10.92 -7.72
N GLU A 272 -36.23 -9.89 -7.49
CA GLU A 272 -35.85 -8.77 -6.63
C GLU A 272 -36.35 -9.07 -5.22
N LEU A 273 -35.41 -9.09 -4.27
CA LEU A 273 -35.67 -9.33 -2.86
C LEU A 273 -35.65 -8.00 -2.15
N SER A 274 -36.62 -7.80 -1.27
CA SER A 274 -36.63 -6.66 -0.35
C SER A 274 -36.78 -7.17 1.07
N ALA A 275 -35.85 -6.78 1.94
CA ALA A 275 -35.77 -7.25 3.31
C ALA A 275 -35.66 -6.08 4.29
N THR A 276 -36.12 -6.30 5.53
CA THR A 276 -35.97 -5.34 6.63
C THR A 276 -34.60 -5.42 7.29
N ASN A 277 -33.96 -6.59 7.22
CA ASN A 277 -32.61 -6.85 7.69
C ASN A 277 -31.62 -6.81 6.53
N ALA A 278 -30.34 -6.55 6.83
CA ALA A 278 -29.29 -6.57 5.82
C ALA A 278 -29.10 -8.01 5.28
N PRO A 279 -29.34 -8.26 3.99
CA PRO A 279 -29.15 -9.57 3.40
C PRO A 279 -27.67 -9.90 3.28
N SER A 280 -27.38 -11.19 3.29
CA SER A 280 -26.01 -11.71 3.14
C SER A 280 -25.91 -12.67 1.97
N LEU A 281 -24.68 -12.82 1.50
CA LEU A 281 -24.26 -13.88 0.60
C LEU A 281 -23.53 -14.93 1.44
N ARG A 282 -24.04 -16.16 1.41
CA ARG A 282 -23.41 -17.32 2.03
C ARG A 282 -22.76 -18.19 0.97
N VAL A 283 -21.47 -18.46 1.12
CA VAL A 283 -20.73 -19.36 0.23
C VAL A 283 -21.21 -20.78 0.46
N ALA A 284 -21.80 -21.39 -0.57
CA ALA A 284 -22.30 -22.75 -0.53
C ALA A 284 -21.19 -23.78 -0.80
N ARG A 285 -20.24 -23.44 -1.67
CA ARG A 285 -19.18 -24.35 -2.11
C ARG A 285 -17.87 -23.62 -2.41
N GLU A 286 -16.76 -24.26 -2.06
CA GLU A 286 -15.42 -23.80 -2.44
C GLU A 286 -15.17 -24.04 -3.94
N HIS A 287 -14.77 -22.97 -4.63
CA HIS A 287 -14.42 -22.95 -6.03
C HIS A 287 -13.38 -21.85 -6.26
N HIS A 288 -12.62 -21.88 -7.37
CA HIS A 288 -11.64 -20.80 -7.63
C HIS A 288 -12.30 -19.42 -7.72
N VAL A 289 -13.56 -19.35 -8.20
CA VAL A 289 -14.37 -18.12 -8.20
C VAL A 289 -14.60 -17.58 -6.80
N THR A 290 -14.87 -18.45 -5.81
CA THR A 290 -15.04 -18.07 -4.40
C THR A 290 -13.70 -18.04 -3.65
N GLY A 291 -12.59 -17.93 -4.37
CA GLY A 291 -11.25 -17.84 -3.79
C GLY A 291 -11.18 -16.80 -2.68
N GLY A 292 -10.58 -17.19 -1.56
CA GLY A 292 -10.53 -16.40 -0.33
C GLY A 292 -11.65 -16.68 0.68
N PHE A 293 -12.66 -17.45 0.30
CA PHE A 293 -13.75 -17.88 1.19
C PHE A 293 -13.81 -19.40 1.35
N ARG A 294 -14.35 -19.85 2.48
CA ARG A 294 -14.70 -21.24 2.77
C ARG A 294 -16.19 -21.48 2.59
N ALA A 295 -16.57 -22.73 2.35
CA ALA A 295 -17.97 -23.12 2.42
C ALA A 295 -18.54 -22.79 3.81
N GLY A 296 -19.67 -22.09 3.83
CA GLY A 296 -20.33 -21.59 5.03
C GLY A 296 -19.99 -20.15 5.43
N ASP A 297 -18.94 -19.55 4.87
CA ASP A 297 -18.63 -18.13 5.09
C ASP A 297 -19.79 -17.26 4.60
N SER A 298 -20.05 -16.16 5.30
CA SER A 298 -21.11 -15.23 4.97
C SER A 298 -20.62 -13.79 5.03
N ILE A 299 -20.99 -12.98 4.03
CA ILE A 299 -20.68 -11.56 3.94
C ILE A 299 -21.92 -10.74 3.63
N PRO A 300 -21.98 -9.46 4.05
CA PRO A 300 -23.01 -8.54 3.59
C PRO A 300 -23.07 -8.49 2.05
N TRP A 301 -24.27 -8.57 1.48
CA TRP A 301 -24.46 -8.52 0.03
C TRP A 301 -25.82 -7.93 -0.32
N GLY A 302 -25.85 -6.69 -0.78
CA GLY A 302 -27.08 -5.97 -1.09
C GLY A 302 -26.91 -4.45 -0.93
N ASP A 303 -27.91 -3.72 -1.39
CA ASP A 303 -28.00 -2.26 -1.22
C ASP A 303 -29.07 -1.90 -0.22
N GLY A 304 -28.83 -0.93 0.64
CA GLY A 304 -29.82 -0.54 1.63
C GLY A 304 -29.54 0.80 2.27
N ALA A 305 -30.62 1.51 2.56
CA ALA A 305 -30.63 2.73 3.35
C ALA A 305 -31.72 2.63 4.43
N GLY A 306 -31.34 2.80 5.69
CA GLY A 306 -32.26 2.68 6.82
C GLY A 306 -32.76 1.25 7.03
N LYS A 307 -34.09 1.06 7.00
CA LYS A 307 -34.76 -0.23 7.32
C LYS A 307 -35.13 -1.07 6.09
N ARG A 308 -34.65 -0.73 4.90
CA ARG A 308 -34.98 -1.45 3.67
C ARG A 308 -33.71 -1.78 2.91
N TRP A 309 -33.58 -3.06 2.58
CA TRP A 309 -32.49 -3.62 1.81
C TRP A 309 -33.02 -4.28 0.56
N ASN A 310 -32.26 -4.20 -0.52
CA ASN A 310 -32.55 -4.78 -1.81
C ASN A 310 -31.41 -5.70 -2.24
N GLN A 311 -31.76 -6.82 -2.84
CA GLN A 311 -30.83 -7.80 -3.39
C GLN A 311 -31.49 -8.47 -4.60
N ARG A 312 -30.72 -8.92 -5.58
CA ARG A 312 -31.24 -9.75 -6.68
C ARG A 312 -30.69 -11.16 -6.57
N ALA A 313 -31.53 -12.16 -6.85
CA ALA A 313 -31.16 -13.57 -6.81
C ALA A 313 -31.87 -14.36 -7.91
N LEU A 314 -31.33 -15.55 -8.23
CA LEU A 314 -31.88 -16.46 -9.22
C LEU A 314 -32.60 -17.65 -8.59
N ASP A 315 -33.76 -17.99 -9.14
CA ASP A 315 -34.47 -19.24 -8.91
C ASP A 315 -34.42 -20.13 -10.17
N GLY A 316 -34.65 -21.44 -10.00
CA GLY A 316 -34.72 -22.38 -11.12
C GLY A 316 -33.35 -22.77 -11.70
N VAL A 317 -32.26 -22.45 -11.02
CA VAL A 317 -30.90 -22.89 -11.36
C VAL A 317 -30.56 -24.22 -10.71
N SER A 318 -29.75 -25.03 -11.39
CA SER A 318 -29.24 -26.28 -10.82
C SER A 318 -28.40 -25.99 -9.57
N ARG A 319 -28.69 -26.70 -8.47
CA ARG A 319 -27.93 -26.59 -7.22
C ARG A 319 -26.45 -26.91 -7.40
N ASP A 320 -26.12 -27.80 -8.33
CA ASP A 320 -24.73 -28.15 -8.64
C ASP A 320 -23.95 -26.99 -9.25
N ASN A 321 -24.60 -25.95 -9.73
CA ASN A 321 -23.94 -24.75 -10.28
C ASN A 321 -23.89 -23.60 -9.28
N VAL A 322 -24.60 -23.69 -8.14
CA VAL A 322 -24.66 -22.60 -7.16
C VAL A 322 -23.39 -22.60 -6.29
N LEU A 323 -22.68 -21.48 -6.30
CA LEU A 323 -21.50 -21.24 -5.47
C LEU A 323 -21.82 -20.44 -4.22
N ALA A 324 -22.81 -19.55 -4.28
CA ALA A 324 -23.27 -18.78 -3.14
C ALA A 324 -24.75 -18.42 -3.22
N GLU A 325 -25.38 -18.34 -2.07
CA GLU A 325 -26.83 -18.18 -1.89
C GLU A 325 -27.16 -16.97 -1.02
N SER A 326 -28.35 -16.42 -1.21
CA SER A 326 -28.90 -15.37 -0.35
C SER A 326 -29.39 -15.95 0.97
N SER A 327 -29.21 -15.20 2.07
CA SER A 327 -29.90 -15.47 3.32
C SER A 327 -31.43 -15.43 3.20
N ASP A 328 -31.98 -14.75 2.19
CA ASP A 328 -33.41 -14.64 1.91
C ASP A 328 -33.86 -15.59 0.77
N GLY A 329 -32.97 -16.51 0.37
CA GLY A 329 -33.22 -17.55 -0.63
C GLY A 329 -32.95 -17.13 -2.08
N GLY A 330 -32.52 -18.10 -2.87
CA GLY A 330 -32.11 -17.93 -4.27
C GLY A 330 -30.58 -17.85 -4.43
N ALA A 331 -30.11 -18.10 -5.64
CA ALA A 331 -28.69 -18.11 -5.97
C ALA A 331 -28.15 -16.70 -6.30
N LEU A 332 -26.99 -16.35 -5.74
CA LEU A 332 -26.31 -15.06 -5.95
C LEU A 332 -25.08 -15.19 -6.84
N VAL A 333 -24.39 -16.33 -6.74
CA VAL A 333 -23.22 -16.64 -7.55
C VAL A 333 -23.41 -18.04 -8.13
N VAL A 334 -23.49 -18.11 -9.46
CA VAL A 334 -23.70 -19.37 -10.20
C VAL A 334 -22.55 -19.56 -11.17
N ALA A 335 -21.96 -20.74 -11.21
CA ALA A 335 -20.86 -21.09 -12.10
C ALA A 335 -21.18 -22.38 -12.87
N GLU A 336 -21.11 -22.31 -14.19
CA GLU A 336 -21.23 -23.47 -15.08
C GLU A 336 -19.92 -23.70 -15.82
N THR A 337 -19.45 -24.95 -15.83
CA THR A 337 -18.39 -25.36 -16.75
C THR A 337 -18.99 -25.64 -18.12
N LEU A 338 -18.53 -24.93 -19.14
CA LEU A 338 -18.87 -25.19 -20.53
C LEU A 338 -17.61 -25.55 -21.30
N GLY A 339 -17.53 -26.80 -21.78
CA GLY A 339 -16.33 -27.29 -22.44
C GLY A 339 -15.10 -27.14 -21.54
N LYS A 340 -14.15 -26.28 -21.94
CA LYS A 340 -12.96 -25.94 -21.13
C LYS A 340 -13.08 -24.64 -20.34
N GLY A 341 -14.15 -23.87 -20.53
CA GLY A 341 -14.30 -22.54 -19.95
C GLY A 341 -15.36 -22.48 -18.86
N LEU A 342 -15.78 -21.24 -18.55
CA LEU A 342 -16.62 -20.93 -17.39
C LEU A 342 -17.66 -19.87 -17.78
N LEU A 343 -18.93 -20.12 -17.47
CA LEU A 343 -19.94 -19.08 -17.31
C LEU A 343 -20.11 -18.77 -15.83
N LEU A 344 -19.96 -17.52 -15.44
CA LEU A 344 -20.23 -17.02 -14.10
C LEU A 344 -21.40 -16.03 -14.15
N ALA A 345 -22.42 -16.23 -13.32
CA ALA A 345 -23.45 -15.24 -13.05
C ALA A 345 -23.25 -14.62 -11.66
N THR A 346 -23.26 -13.28 -11.57
CA THR A 346 -23.21 -12.51 -10.32
C THR A 346 -23.88 -11.15 -10.51
N ASP A 347 -24.26 -10.48 -9.43
CA ASP A 347 -24.91 -9.16 -9.50
C ASP A 347 -23.90 -8.07 -9.89
N LEU A 348 -24.00 -7.55 -11.13
CA LEU A 348 -23.18 -6.44 -11.63
C LEU A 348 -23.97 -5.13 -11.69
N VAL A 349 -25.29 -5.20 -11.80
CA VAL A 349 -26.18 -4.06 -12.11
C VAL A 349 -26.92 -3.53 -10.89
N GLY A 350 -27.40 -4.41 -10.02
CA GLY A 350 -28.26 -4.11 -8.87
C GLY A 350 -27.48 -3.72 -7.62
N LEU A 351 -26.20 -4.09 -7.54
CA LEU A 351 -25.30 -3.59 -6.50
C LEU A 351 -24.72 -2.22 -6.87
N PRO A 352 -24.66 -1.27 -5.92
CA PRO A 352 -23.96 -0.01 -6.10
C PRO A 352 -22.44 -0.22 -6.17
N GLU A 353 -21.71 0.78 -6.65
CA GLU A 353 -20.26 0.66 -6.77
C GLU A 353 -19.56 0.53 -5.40
N PRO A 354 -18.41 -0.19 -5.33
CA PRO A 354 -17.70 -0.43 -4.08
C PRO A 354 -17.29 0.87 -3.39
N LEU A 355 -17.79 1.08 -2.17
CA LEU A 355 -17.50 2.23 -1.33
C LEU A 355 -17.06 1.73 0.05
N TRP A 356 -16.04 2.36 0.63
CA TRP A 356 -15.40 1.90 1.89
C TRP A 356 -16.37 1.68 3.06
N ASN A 357 -17.44 2.48 3.15
CA ASN A 357 -18.48 2.39 4.19
C ASN A 357 -19.77 1.73 3.71
N ARG A 358 -19.73 0.99 2.59
CA ARG A 358 -20.88 0.25 2.05
C ARG A 358 -20.58 -1.24 2.01
N PRO A 359 -20.75 -1.96 3.14
CA PRO A 359 -20.38 -3.37 3.25
C PRO A 359 -21.01 -4.27 2.20
N GLY A 360 -22.30 -4.05 1.88
CA GLY A 360 -23.08 -4.90 0.99
C GLY A 360 -22.66 -4.89 -0.48
N SER A 361 -21.81 -3.96 -0.91
CA SER A 361 -21.28 -3.92 -2.28
C SER A 361 -19.76 -3.86 -2.36
N LEU A 362 -19.06 -3.94 -1.22
CA LEU A 362 -17.59 -3.87 -1.20
C LEU A 362 -16.95 -4.93 -2.10
N ASN A 363 -17.54 -6.14 -2.14
CA ASN A 363 -17.03 -7.28 -2.90
C ASN A 363 -17.69 -7.46 -4.28
N LYS A 364 -18.41 -6.45 -4.80
CA LYS A 364 -19.17 -6.52 -6.07
C LYS A 364 -18.40 -7.17 -7.22
N TYR A 365 -17.14 -6.79 -7.41
CA TYR A 365 -16.31 -7.28 -8.52
C TYR A 365 -15.40 -8.47 -8.18
N LEU A 366 -15.39 -8.94 -6.93
CA LEU A 366 -14.44 -9.95 -6.46
C LEU A 366 -14.61 -11.28 -7.22
N PHE A 367 -15.83 -11.80 -7.29
CA PHE A 367 -16.10 -13.08 -7.95
C PHE A 367 -15.86 -13.01 -9.47
N ALA A 368 -16.26 -11.90 -10.09
CA ALA A 368 -16.00 -11.61 -11.50
C ALA A 368 -14.48 -11.57 -11.79
N GLY A 369 -13.72 -10.89 -10.93
CA GLY A 369 -12.27 -10.80 -11.04
C GLY A 369 -11.57 -12.14 -10.81
N ASN A 370 -12.04 -12.97 -9.88
CA ASN A 370 -11.53 -14.33 -9.69
C ASN A 370 -11.73 -15.21 -10.93
N ALA A 371 -12.89 -15.11 -11.59
CA ALA A 371 -13.15 -15.82 -12.84
C ALA A 371 -12.24 -15.37 -13.99
N MET A 372 -11.94 -14.08 -14.10
CA MET A 372 -11.20 -13.51 -15.24
C MET A 372 -9.68 -13.48 -15.08
N GLY A 373 -9.17 -13.39 -13.85
CA GLY A 373 -7.75 -13.10 -13.63
C GLY A 373 -7.25 -13.36 -12.23
N ASN A 374 -7.97 -14.15 -11.42
CA ASN A 374 -7.59 -14.51 -10.06
C ASN A 374 -7.38 -13.28 -9.15
N THR A 375 -8.39 -12.39 -9.03
CA THR A 375 -8.33 -11.19 -8.17
C THR A 375 -7.74 -11.46 -6.78
N VAL A 376 -8.20 -12.52 -6.12
CA VAL A 376 -7.68 -12.95 -4.82
C VAL A 376 -6.52 -13.92 -5.05
N HIS A 377 -5.29 -13.54 -4.68
CA HIS A 377 -4.15 -14.45 -4.72
C HIS A 377 -3.98 -15.21 -3.40
N TYR A 378 -3.93 -14.47 -2.30
CA TYR A 378 -3.61 -15.02 -0.97
C TYR A 378 -4.59 -14.58 0.11
N GLY A 379 -5.44 -13.59 -0.21
CA GLY A 379 -6.46 -13.06 0.68
C GLY A 379 -7.40 -14.12 1.21
N ARG A 380 -7.89 -13.89 2.43
CA ARG A 380 -8.77 -14.82 3.15
C ARG A 380 -9.78 -14.09 4.03
N HIS A 381 -11.00 -14.58 4.02
CA HIS A 381 -12.07 -14.13 4.89
C HIS A 381 -11.93 -14.75 6.29
N TYR A 382 -12.35 -13.98 7.29
CA TYR A 382 -12.60 -14.47 8.64
C TYR A 382 -13.99 -14.01 9.05
N PRO A 383 -14.86 -14.90 9.54
CA PRO A 383 -16.27 -14.59 9.76
C PRO A 383 -16.49 -13.56 10.87
N GLN A 384 -15.57 -13.46 11.82
CA GLN A 384 -15.65 -12.54 12.95
C GLN A 384 -14.28 -12.03 13.37
N ARG A 385 -14.27 -10.89 14.05
CA ARG A 385 -13.10 -10.43 14.78
C ARG A 385 -12.99 -11.20 16.09
N LEU A 386 -11.97 -12.03 16.19
CA LEU A 386 -11.53 -12.73 17.38
C LEU A 386 -11.17 -11.76 18.51
N LYS A 387 -11.35 -12.18 19.75
CA LYS A 387 -10.67 -11.60 20.91
C LYS A 387 -9.18 -11.97 20.90
N TYR A 388 -8.36 -11.22 21.62
CA TYR A 388 -6.91 -11.44 21.63
C TYR A 388 -6.54 -12.86 22.05
N ALA A 389 -7.18 -13.39 23.09
CA ALA A 389 -6.95 -14.76 23.56
C ALA A 389 -7.26 -15.82 22.48
N GLU A 390 -8.36 -15.65 21.74
CA GLU A 390 -8.77 -16.53 20.64
C GLU A 390 -7.81 -16.40 19.45
N PHE A 391 -7.31 -15.19 19.18
CA PHE A 391 -6.30 -14.95 18.15
C PHE A 391 -4.99 -15.68 18.48
N VAL A 392 -4.51 -15.59 19.73
CA VAL A 392 -3.32 -16.32 20.18
C VAL A 392 -3.55 -17.84 20.17
N ALA A 393 -4.73 -18.32 20.54
CA ALA A 393 -5.09 -19.73 20.41
C ALA A 393 -5.02 -20.19 18.95
N THR A 394 -5.46 -19.35 18.00
CA THR A 394 -5.34 -19.61 16.57
C THR A 394 -3.88 -19.65 16.10
N MET A 395 -3.02 -18.74 16.58
CA MET A 395 -1.58 -18.78 16.31
C MET A 395 -0.93 -20.07 16.84
N ARG A 396 -1.33 -20.51 18.04
CA ARG A 396 -0.85 -21.76 18.67
C ARG A 396 -1.26 -22.98 17.87
N ALA A 397 -2.53 -23.06 17.46
CA ALA A 397 -3.03 -24.13 16.61
C ALA A 397 -2.30 -24.17 15.27
N LEU A 398 -2.05 -23.01 14.65
CA LEU A 398 -1.30 -22.92 13.40
C LEU A 398 0.15 -23.42 13.55
N ALA A 399 0.85 -23.04 14.63
CA ALA A 399 2.22 -23.50 14.87
C ALA A 399 2.29 -25.01 15.18
N ALA A 400 1.25 -25.57 15.81
CA ALA A 400 1.14 -27.01 16.01
C ALA A 400 0.86 -27.76 14.69
N GLU A 401 0.07 -27.17 13.79
CA GLU A 401 -0.25 -27.72 12.46
C GLU A 401 0.96 -27.68 11.51
N LEU A 402 1.77 -26.62 11.57
CA LEU A 402 2.87 -26.37 10.64
C LEU A 402 4.21 -26.28 11.39
N PRO A 403 4.99 -27.37 11.50
CA PRO A 403 6.21 -27.44 12.33
C PRO A 403 7.32 -26.45 11.96
N ALA A 404 7.28 -25.86 10.75
CA ALA A 404 8.19 -24.80 10.36
C ALA A 404 7.97 -23.50 11.16
N LEU A 405 6.74 -23.27 11.65
CA LEU A 405 6.37 -22.11 12.45
C LEU A 405 6.64 -22.35 13.93
N ARG A 406 7.22 -21.33 14.58
CA ARG A 406 7.39 -21.32 16.04
C ARG A 406 6.64 -20.15 16.64
N LEU A 407 5.69 -20.46 17.53
CA LEU A 407 5.06 -19.48 18.41
C LEU A 407 6.05 -19.10 19.52
N GLN A 408 6.17 -17.81 19.81
CA GLN A 408 7.00 -17.30 20.89
C GLN A 408 6.23 -16.27 21.72
N ASP A 409 6.33 -16.37 23.05
CA ASP A 409 5.98 -15.30 23.99
C ASP A 409 7.14 -14.32 24.05
N GLU A 410 6.91 -13.09 23.64
CA GLU A 410 7.95 -12.09 23.51
C GLU A 410 8.17 -11.30 24.81
N GLY A 411 7.15 -11.18 25.65
CA GLY A 411 7.18 -10.37 26.86
C GLY A 411 5.82 -9.80 27.28
N PRO A 412 5.78 -9.08 28.41
CA PRO A 412 4.55 -8.50 28.96
C PRO A 412 3.98 -7.37 28.10
N ALA A 413 2.66 -7.19 28.18
CA ALA A 413 1.90 -6.04 27.72
C ALA A 413 1.05 -5.50 28.89
N SER A 414 0.16 -4.54 28.64
CA SER A 414 -0.69 -3.97 29.68
C SER A 414 -1.60 -5.02 30.32
N GLY A 415 -1.79 -4.94 31.63
CA GLY A 415 -2.58 -5.91 32.39
C GLY A 415 -1.95 -7.31 32.38
N GLU A 416 -2.78 -8.33 32.14
CA GLU A 416 -2.33 -9.73 32.05
C GLU A 416 -1.93 -10.15 30.63
N HIS A 417 -2.05 -9.25 29.65
CA HIS A 417 -1.71 -9.55 28.27
C HIS A 417 -0.21 -9.76 28.09
N ARG A 418 0.13 -10.56 27.07
CA ARG A 418 1.51 -10.83 26.64
C ARG A 418 1.60 -10.67 25.13
N ILE A 419 2.72 -10.21 24.60
CA ILE A 419 2.93 -10.10 23.15
C ILE A 419 3.42 -11.44 22.61
N HIS A 420 2.85 -11.88 21.50
CA HIS A 420 3.17 -13.16 20.86
C HIS A 420 3.64 -12.96 19.42
N SER A 421 4.55 -13.81 18.96
CA SER A 421 5.03 -13.80 17.58
C SER A 421 5.01 -15.20 16.92
N LEU A 422 4.89 -15.22 15.60
CA LEU A 422 5.12 -16.40 14.76
C LEU A 422 6.45 -16.24 14.02
N ASN A 423 7.31 -17.27 14.09
CA ASN A 423 8.68 -17.18 13.59
C ASN A 423 8.98 -18.27 12.55
N LEU A 424 9.75 -17.90 11.52
CA LEU A 424 10.27 -18.78 10.46
C LEU A 424 11.79 -18.60 10.31
N GLY A 425 12.49 -19.65 9.85
CA GLY A 425 13.94 -19.62 9.65
C GLY A 425 14.75 -19.78 10.94
N ASP A 426 16.05 -19.50 10.90
CA ASP A 426 16.96 -19.58 12.06
C ASP A 426 17.07 -18.20 12.73
N PRO A 427 16.71 -18.05 14.03
CA PRO A 427 16.70 -16.76 14.71
C PRO A 427 18.08 -16.09 14.83
N LYS A 428 19.18 -16.80 14.54
CA LYS A 428 20.54 -16.22 14.48
C LYS A 428 20.84 -15.48 13.18
N LYS A 429 20.00 -15.64 12.16
CA LYS A 429 20.16 -15.01 10.84
C LYS A 429 19.56 -13.61 10.79
N PRO A 430 19.99 -12.76 9.83
CA PRO A 430 19.39 -11.45 9.63
C PRO A 430 17.87 -11.56 9.55
N THR A 431 17.18 -10.87 10.47
CA THR A 431 15.75 -11.09 10.74
C THR A 431 14.90 -9.96 10.17
N PHE A 432 13.85 -10.33 9.45
CA PHE A 432 12.76 -9.43 9.09
C PHE A 432 11.75 -9.40 10.24
N LEU A 433 11.44 -8.21 10.75
CA LEU A 433 10.38 -8.00 11.71
C LEU A 433 9.16 -7.43 10.97
N VAL A 434 8.03 -8.10 11.04
CA VAL A 434 6.78 -7.58 10.49
C VAL A 434 5.75 -7.54 11.61
N TYR A 435 5.09 -6.39 11.80
CA TYR A 435 4.13 -6.24 12.87
C TYR A 435 2.94 -5.35 12.48
N GLY A 436 1.88 -5.43 13.27
CA GLY A 436 0.67 -4.63 13.07
C GLY A 436 -0.12 -4.45 14.35
N ALA A 437 -1.22 -3.72 14.25
CA ALA A 437 -2.08 -3.32 15.37
C ALA A 437 -1.27 -2.70 16.52
N THR A 438 -0.32 -1.83 16.19
CA THR A 438 0.26 -0.86 17.13
C THR A 438 -0.84 0.03 17.71
N HIS A 439 -1.82 0.38 16.87
CA HIS A 439 -3.12 0.86 17.31
C HIS A 439 -4.13 -0.29 17.29
N GLY A 440 -4.78 -0.55 18.42
CA GLY A 440 -5.67 -1.72 18.56
C GLY A 440 -6.96 -1.66 17.74
N SER A 441 -7.37 -0.46 17.30
CA SER A 441 -8.49 -0.26 16.38
C SER A 441 -8.15 -0.58 14.92
N GLU A 442 -6.88 -0.78 14.58
CA GLU A 442 -6.37 -1.04 13.22
C GLU A 442 -6.02 -2.53 13.13
N TRP A 443 -7.04 -3.38 13.25
CA TRP A 443 -6.90 -4.79 13.64
C TRP A 443 -6.75 -5.75 12.46
N GLU A 444 -7.21 -5.36 11.26
CA GLU A 444 -7.24 -6.20 10.06
C GLU A 444 -5.86 -6.67 9.59
N PRO A 445 -4.79 -5.85 9.65
CA PRO A 445 -3.44 -6.32 9.32
C PRO A 445 -3.00 -7.55 10.09
N GLY A 446 -3.43 -7.72 11.35
CA GLY A 446 -3.14 -8.92 12.14
C GLY A 446 -3.60 -10.21 11.44
N TYR A 447 -4.78 -10.21 10.81
CA TYR A 447 -5.31 -11.36 10.07
C TYR A 447 -4.52 -11.63 8.78
N GLY A 448 -4.04 -10.57 8.12
CA GLY A 448 -3.15 -10.69 6.96
C GLY A 448 -1.82 -11.34 7.35
N LEU A 449 -1.27 -10.93 8.48
CA LEU A 449 -0.03 -11.49 9.03
C LEU A 449 -0.16 -12.94 9.49
N LEU A 450 -1.30 -13.32 10.08
CA LEU A 450 -1.61 -14.72 10.39
C LEU A 450 -1.71 -15.57 9.12
N THR A 451 -2.34 -15.03 8.07
CA THR A 451 -2.50 -15.71 6.78
C THR A 451 -1.16 -15.84 6.03
N LEU A 452 -0.31 -14.80 6.09
CA LEU A 452 1.06 -14.82 5.58
C LEU A 452 1.89 -15.93 6.25
N ALA A 453 1.83 -16.04 7.58
CA ALA A 453 2.58 -17.07 8.31
C ALA A 453 2.20 -18.48 7.80
N ARG A 454 0.91 -18.75 7.63
CA ARG A 454 0.41 -20.00 7.05
C ARG A 454 0.93 -20.21 5.62
N LEU A 455 0.83 -19.19 4.75
CA LEU A 455 1.29 -19.25 3.35
C LEU A 455 2.77 -19.66 3.27
N LEU A 456 3.64 -18.92 3.97
CA LEU A 456 5.09 -19.16 3.92
C LEU A 456 5.50 -20.52 4.51
N ALA A 457 4.80 -20.98 5.54
CA ALA A 457 5.08 -22.25 6.20
C ALA A 457 4.56 -23.47 5.44
N SER A 458 3.44 -23.32 4.73
CA SER A 458 2.82 -24.40 3.93
C SER A 458 3.43 -24.54 2.53
N GLN A 459 4.08 -23.49 2.01
CA GLN A 459 4.64 -23.47 0.65
C GLN A 459 6.12 -23.02 0.62
N PRO A 460 7.03 -23.68 1.35
CA PRO A 460 8.43 -23.25 1.43
C PRO A 460 9.16 -23.31 0.07
N SER A 461 8.71 -24.16 -0.85
CA SER A 461 9.28 -24.28 -2.20
C SER A 461 8.83 -23.19 -3.18
N ALA A 462 7.86 -22.35 -2.82
CA ALA A 462 7.36 -21.28 -3.70
C ALA A 462 8.32 -20.09 -3.81
N GLY A 463 9.41 -20.07 -3.04
CA GLY A 463 10.43 -19.02 -3.11
C GLY A 463 9.96 -17.64 -2.65
N LEU A 464 8.84 -17.59 -1.91
CA LEU A 464 8.22 -16.34 -1.43
C LEU A 464 9.05 -15.64 -0.34
N PHE A 465 9.83 -16.41 0.43
CA PHE A 465 10.77 -15.88 1.43
C PHE A 465 11.95 -16.85 1.62
N ASP A 466 13.18 -16.34 1.56
CA ASP A 466 14.39 -17.15 1.72
C ASP A 466 14.74 -17.38 3.20
N THR A 467 14.13 -18.42 3.78
CA THR A 467 14.42 -18.89 5.16
C THR A 467 15.82 -19.49 5.33
N LYS A 468 16.56 -19.76 4.24
CA LYS A 468 17.94 -20.24 4.32
C LYS A 468 18.90 -19.10 4.61
N ARG A 469 18.62 -17.88 4.16
CA ARG A 469 19.47 -16.70 4.43
C ARG A 469 18.93 -15.80 5.53
N HIS A 470 17.62 -15.81 5.75
CA HIS A 470 16.96 -14.87 6.63
C HIS A 470 16.05 -15.57 7.64
N ALA A 471 15.77 -14.87 8.73
CA ALA A 471 14.68 -15.22 9.65
C ALA A 471 13.51 -14.24 9.45
N LEU A 472 12.32 -14.67 9.84
CA LEU A 472 11.13 -13.82 9.87
C LEU A 472 10.48 -13.94 11.25
N LYS A 473 10.20 -12.79 11.87
CA LYS A 473 9.43 -12.64 13.10
C LYS A 473 8.19 -11.81 12.79
N ILE A 474 7.02 -12.39 13.02
CA ILE A 474 5.73 -11.76 12.77
C ILE A 474 5.04 -11.50 14.10
N ILE A 475 4.68 -10.25 14.40
CA ILE A 475 3.88 -9.87 15.58
C ILE A 475 2.53 -9.34 15.07
N PRO A 476 1.49 -10.19 14.94
CA PRO A 476 0.23 -9.76 14.35
C PRO A 476 -0.48 -8.66 15.14
N ILE A 477 -0.33 -8.67 16.48
CA ILE A 477 -0.97 -7.72 17.39
C ILE A 477 0.05 -7.25 18.41
N LEU A 478 0.53 -6.01 18.26
CA LEU A 478 1.46 -5.39 19.21
C LEU A 478 0.75 -4.78 20.42
N ASN A 479 -0.47 -4.26 20.24
CA ASN A 479 -1.30 -3.66 21.29
C ASN A 479 -2.48 -4.57 21.67
N PRO A 480 -2.28 -5.63 22.47
CA PRO A 480 -3.34 -6.60 22.78
C PRO A 480 -4.51 -5.98 23.57
N SER A 481 -4.21 -5.08 24.51
CA SER A 481 -5.25 -4.42 25.31
C SER A 481 -6.10 -3.46 24.47
N GLY A 482 -5.45 -2.62 23.65
CA GLY A 482 -6.15 -1.77 22.69
C GLY A 482 -6.92 -2.59 21.66
N TYR A 483 -6.40 -3.75 21.25
CA TYR A 483 -7.09 -4.65 20.33
C TYR A 483 -8.40 -5.19 20.93
N ASP A 484 -8.41 -5.65 22.17
CA ASP A 484 -9.65 -6.15 22.79
C ASP A 484 -10.67 -5.03 23.05
N LEU A 485 -10.18 -3.82 23.36
CA LEU A 485 -11.00 -2.62 23.56
C LEU A 485 -11.42 -1.96 22.25
N ASN A 486 -10.85 -2.36 21.11
CA ASN A 486 -10.99 -1.69 19.82
C ASN A 486 -10.64 -0.19 19.87
N THR A 487 -9.55 0.15 20.56
CA THR A 487 -9.08 1.52 20.73
C THR A 487 -7.72 1.73 20.06
N ARG A 488 -7.45 2.97 19.65
CA ARG A 488 -6.13 3.36 19.16
C ARG A 488 -5.05 3.13 20.22
N GLN A 489 -5.34 3.53 21.45
CA GLN A 489 -4.40 3.49 22.57
C GLN A 489 -4.45 2.14 23.30
N ASN A 490 -3.42 1.86 24.11
CA ASN A 490 -3.41 0.74 25.05
C ASN A 490 -4.32 1.01 26.28
N ALA A 491 -4.36 0.08 27.23
CA ALA A 491 -5.15 0.21 28.46
C ALA A 491 -4.80 1.45 29.31
N ALA A 492 -3.57 1.96 29.24
CA ALA A 492 -3.13 3.18 29.92
C ALA A 492 -3.47 4.46 29.14
N ARG A 493 -4.23 4.36 28.04
CA ARG A 493 -4.57 5.45 27.14
C ARG A 493 -3.34 6.13 26.53
N VAL A 494 -2.28 5.36 26.29
CA VAL A 494 -1.08 5.80 25.60
C VAL A 494 -1.13 5.36 24.14
N ASP A 495 -0.80 6.29 23.23
CA ASP A 495 -0.52 5.97 21.84
C ASP A 495 0.85 5.29 21.78
N LEU A 496 0.87 3.97 21.56
CA LEU A 496 2.12 3.20 21.46
C LEU A 496 3.02 3.72 20.35
N ASN A 497 2.43 4.25 19.27
CA ASN A 497 3.19 4.86 18.18
C ASN A 497 3.65 6.30 18.48
N ARG A 498 3.58 6.71 19.75
CA ARG A 498 4.25 7.89 20.31
C ARG A 498 5.11 7.55 21.53
N ASN A 499 5.23 6.27 21.90
CA ASN A 499 5.95 5.85 23.10
C ASN A 499 7.40 5.38 22.81
N GLY A 500 7.90 5.55 21.59
CA GLY A 500 9.30 5.30 21.22
C GLY A 500 10.30 6.24 21.90
N GLY A 501 11.60 5.95 21.76
CA GLY A 501 12.66 6.72 22.42
C GLY A 501 13.10 7.95 21.64
N GLU A 502 13.09 7.85 20.31
CA GLU A 502 13.55 8.86 19.38
C GLU A 502 12.68 10.12 19.46
N TRP A 503 13.30 11.28 19.72
CA TRP A 503 12.61 12.59 19.81
C TRP A 503 11.47 12.66 20.84
N TRP A 504 11.36 11.72 21.76
CA TRP A 504 10.26 11.68 22.73
C TRP A 504 10.15 12.97 23.54
N SER A 505 11.28 13.53 23.99
CA SER A 505 11.32 14.79 24.76
C SER A 505 10.92 16.03 23.94
N LEU A 506 11.08 15.99 22.61
CA LEU A 506 10.76 17.09 21.71
C LEU A 506 9.30 17.05 21.24
N PHE A 507 8.69 15.87 21.24
CA PHE A 507 7.33 15.69 20.77
C PHE A 507 6.32 16.38 21.70
N LYS A 508 5.51 17.26 21.11
CA LYS A 508 4.34 17.89 21.73
C LYS A 508 3.12 17.42 20.94
N GLY A 509 2.20 16.75 21.62
CA GLY A 509 0.95 16.30 21.00
C GLY A 509 -0.14 17.35 21.08
N ARG A 510 -1.38 16.92 20.81
CA ARG A 510 -2.57 17.77 20.78
C ARG A 510 -3.48 17.41 21.94
N ASP A 511 -3.88 18.43 22.71
CA ASP A 511 -5.08 18.42 23.55
C ASP A 511 -6.31 18.21 22.65
N SER A 512 -6.67 16.94 22.48
CA SER A 512 -7.68 16.43 21.55
C SER A 512 -9.02 16.26 22.26
N ASN A 513 -9.01 16.11 23.58
CA ASN A 513 -10.21 16.07 24.42
C ASN A 513 -10.72 17.50 24.79
N LYS A 514 -9.90 18.54 24.57
CA LYS A 514 -10.17 19.96 24.80
C LYS A 514 -10.34 20.32 26.28
N ASP A 515 -9.63 19.64 27.17
CA ASP A 515 -9.65 19.91 28.61
C ASP A 515 -8.58 20.92 29.09
N GLY A 516 -7.75 21.41 28.17
CA GLY A 516 -6.69 22.37 28.43
C GLY A 516 -5.33 21.73 28.75
N VAL A 517 -5.25 20.39 28.82
CA VAL A 517 -4.04 19.66 29.21
C VAL A 517 -3.79 18.50 28.25
N TRP A 518 -2.63 18.51 27.59
CA TRP A 518 -2.21 17.34 26.82
C TRP A 518 -1.78 16.19 27.76
N GLY A 519 -2.55 15.10 27.79
CA GLY A 519 -2.44 14.02 28.78
C GLY A 519 -3.13 12.70 28.37
N PRO A 520 -3.26 11.74 29.32
CA PRO A 520 -3.85 10.43 29.05
C PRO A 520 -5.24 10.50 28.44
N GLY A 521 -5.42 9.85 27.28
CA GLY A 521 -6.67 9.87 26.52
C GLY A 521 -6.64 10.81 25.32
N ASP A 522 -5.68 11.74 25.24
CA ASP A 522 -5.46 12.49 24.00
C ASP A 522 -4.94 11.62 22.88
N TYR A 523 -5.41 11.91 21.66
CA TYR A 523 -5.21 11.07 20.47
C TYR A 523 -3.76 10.60 20.27
N ASP A 524 -2.79 11.45 20.58
CA ASP A 524 -1.35 11.22 20.42
C ASP A 524 -0.55 11.30 21.73
N TRP A 525 -1.21 11.04 22.87
CA TRP A 525 -0.54 10.99 24.17
C TRP A 525 0.63 9.99 24.19
N LYS A 526 1.83 10.48 24.47
CA LYS A 526 3.10 9.74 24.35
C LYS A 526 3.52 8.94 25.59
N GLY A 527 2.71 8.95 26.65
CA GLY A 527 3.06 8.35 27.95
C GLY A 527 3.89 9.27 28.84
N VAL A 528 4.28 8.76 30.01
CA VAL A 528 5.03 9.54 31.05
C VAL A 528 6.55 9.53 30.83
N GLY A 529 7.05 8.65 29.97
CA GLY A 529 8.45 8.53 29.60
C GLY A 529 8.61 7.73 28.30
N PRO A 530 9.78 7.78 27.65
CA PRO A 530 10.05 6.90 26.50
C PRO A 530 10.00 5.44 26.98
N PHE A 531 9.29 4.59 26.23
CA PHE A 531 9.04 3.19 26.57
C PHE A 531 8.41 3.01 27.97
N SER A 532 7.56 3.95 28.39
CA SER A 532 6.78 3.81 29.65
C SER A 532 5.80 2.65 29.60
N GLU A 533 5.36 2.25 28.41
CA GLU A 533 4.40 1.16 28.25
C GLU A 533 5.09 -0.20 28.19
N PRO A 534 4.52 -1.24 28.84
CA PRO A 534 5.09 -2.59 28.78
C PRO A 534 5.20 -3.13 27.35
N GLU A 535 4.23 -2.81 26.48
CA GLU A 535 4.28 -3.17 25.05
C GLU A 535 5.52 -2.58 24.37
N ALA A 536 5.78 -1.29 24.61
CA ALA A 536 6.91 -0.58 24.02
C ALA A 536 8.26 -1.09 24.57
N ARG A 537 8.34 -1.46 25.85
CA ARG A 537 9.53 -2.12 26.42
C ARG A 537 9.78 -3.49 25.81
N THR A 538 8.73 -4.30 25.66
CA THR A 538 8.83 -5.61 25.02
C THR A 538 9.28 -5.46 23.56
N PHE A 539 8.70 -4.53 22.82
CA PHE A 539 9.12 -4.22 21.45
C PHE A 539 10.60 -3.81 21.37
N ARG A 540 11.02 -2.89 22.24
CA ARG A 540 12.43 -2.47 22.34
C ARG A 540 13.36 -3.65 22.60
N ALA A 541 13.01 -4.52 23.56
CA ALA A 541 13.80 -5.70 23.88
C ALA A 541 13.93 -6.66 22.66
N ILE A 542 12.88 -6.80 21.85
CA ILE A 542 12.94 -7.53 20.57
C ILE A 542 13.96 -6.90 19.62
N CYS A 543 13.92 -5.58 19.46
CA CYS A 543 14.83 -4.83 18.59
C CYS A 543 16.30 -4.88 19.03
N GLU A 544 16.54 -5.00 20.34
CA GLU A 544 17.88 -5.11 20.93
C GLU A 544 18.44 -6.53 20.85
N ARG A 545 17.62 -7.56 21.09
CA ARG A 545 18.08 -8.97 21.14
C ARG A 545 18.10 -9.69 19.80
N THR A 546 17.40 -9.17 18.80
CA THR A 546 17.24 -9.81 17.50
C THR A 546 18.23 -9.21 16.50
N PRO A 547 18.91 -10.01 15.66
CA PRO A 547 19.74 -9.50 14.56
C PRO A 547 18.86 -8.92 13.43
N LEU A 548 18.15 -7.82 13.71
CA LEU A 548 17.21 -7.21 12.78
C LEU A 548 17.93 -6.69 11.53
N ARG A 549 17.34 -7.03 10.38
CA ARG A 549 17.75 -6.56 9.05
C ARG A 549 16.82 -5.48 8.53
N ALA A 550 15.51 -5.71 8.65
CA ALA A 550 14.49 -4.78 8.21
C ALA A 550 13.19 -4.92 9.02
N ALA A 551 12.44 -3.83 9.19
CA ALA A 551 11.15 -3.81 9.87
C ALA A 551 10.01 -3.29 8.97
N LEU A 552 8.83 -3.89 9.08
CA LEU A 552 7.60 -3.45 8.43
C LEU A 552 6.48 -3.34 9.46
N ASP A 553 5.84 -2.17 9.52
CA ASP A 553 4.73 -1.86 10.42
C ASP A 553 3.48 -1.56 9.61
N PHE A 554 2.39 -2.21 9.97
CA PHE A 554 1.09 -1.95 9.38
C PHE A 554 0.26 -1.06 10.30
N HIS A 555 -0.13 0.06 9.72
CA HIS A 555 -1.15 0.96 10.21
C HIS A 555 -2.32 1.00 9.24
N GLY A 556 -3.42 1.60 9.67
CA GLY A 556 -4.49 1.86 8.71
C GLY A 556 -5.62 2.72 9.23
N ASN A 557 -6.54 3.01 8.32
CA ASN A 557 -7.80 3.66 8.64
C ASN A 557 -8.86 3.28 7.60
N SER A 558 -10.13 3.56 7.91
CA SER A 558 -11.26 3.05 7.13
C SER A 558 -11.43 3.77 5.79
N GLY A 559 -10.55 4.70 5.45
CA GLY A 559 -10.64 5.54 4.25
C GLY A 559 -11.32 6.88 4.51
N GLY A 560 -11.22 7.43 5.73
CA GLY A 560 -11.62 8.81 6.07
C GLY A 560 -10.67 9.86 5.44
N PRO A 561 -10.55 11.09 5.97
CA PRO A 561 -9.62 12.10 5.45
C PRO A 561 -8.12 11.74 5.61
N GLY A 562 -7.79 10.57 6.17
CA GLY A 562 -6.43 10.06 6.29
C GLY A 562 -6.01 9.24 5.06
N ASN A 563 -4.69 9.17 4.82
CA ASN A 563 -4.13 8.43 3.69
C ASN A 563 -3.89 6.96 4.10
N ASN A 564 -4.69 6.02 3.56
CA ASN A 564 -4.55 4.56 3.76
C ASN A 564 -3.99 3.85 2.52
N ARG A 565 -3.11 4.55 1.80
CA ARG A 565 -2.45 4.14 0.54
C ARG A 565 -1.05 4.73 0.46
N LEU A 566 -0.31 4.69 1.56
CA LEU A 566 1.02 5.31 1.62
C LEU A 566 2.03 4.48 2.37
N VAL A 567 3.30 4.82 2.13
CA VAL A 567 4.47 4.32 2.84
C VAL A 567 5.17 5.48 3.53
N VAL A 568 5.50 5.30 4.81
CA VAL A 568 6.28 6.25 5.62
C VAL A 568 7.66 5.65 5.91
N LEU A 569 8.71 6.35 5.51
CA LEU A 569 10.11 5.96 5.71
C LEU A 569 10.63 6.54 7.03
N PRO A 570 11.12 5.73 7.97
CA PRO A 570 11.67 6.21 9.24
C PRO A 570 12.95 7.02 9.03
N LEU A 571 13.08 8.12 9.75
CA LEU A 571 14.23 9.03 9.71
C LEU A 571 15.52 8.42 10.25
N THR A 572 15.43 7.36 11.05
CA THR A 572 16.58 6.63 11.62
C THR A 572 17.04 5.45 10.77
N ALA A 573 16.33 5.14 9.68
CA ALA A 573 16.76 4.10 8.76
C ALA A 573 18.07 4.47 8.07
N ARG A 574 18.68 3.44 7.49
CA ARG A 574 19.85 3.56 6.61
C ARG A 574 19.56 4.50 5.45
N ASP A 575 20.63 5.14 5.03
CA ASP A 575 20.69 6.12 3.97
C ASP A 575 20.00 5.64 2.68
N ASP A 576 20.19 4.37 2.32
CA ASP A 576 19.65 3.76 1.10
C ASP A 576 18.23 3.16 1.26
N ASN A 577 17.53 3.48 2.35
CA ASN A 577 16.21 2.93 2.63
C ASN A 577 15.13 3.43 1.65
N GLU A 578 15.24 4.67 1.16
CA GLU A 578 14.27 5.23 0.21
C GLU A 578 14.27 4.49 -1.14
N GLU A 579 15.43 4.06 -1.63
CA GLU A 579 15.49 3.28 -2.88
C GLU A 579 14.81 1.93 -2.73
N ARG A 580 14.99 1.27 -1.58
CA ARG A 580 14.35 -0.02 -1.27
C ARG A 580 12.85 0.13 -1.02
N GLY A 581 12.42 1.18 -0.33
CA GLY A 581 11.01 1.50 -0.15
C GLY A 581 10.31 1.73 -1.48
N ALA A 582 10.94 2.50 -2.38
CA ALA A 582 10.41 2.72 -3.73
C ALA A 582 10.35 1.42 -4.56
N ALA A 583 11.33 0.51 -4.42
CA ALA A 583 11.29 -0.80 -5.06
C ALA A 583 10.16 -1.68 -4.54
N ALA A 584 9.91 -1.67 -3.23
CA ALA A 584 8.78 -2.38 -2.62
C ALA A 584 7.44 -1.84 -3.14
N VAL A 585 7.24 -0.52 -3.17
CA VAL A 585 6.02 0.10 -3.69
C VAL A 585 5.76 -0.27 -5.16
N ARG A 586 6.80 -0.25 -6.01
CA ARG A 586 6.66 -0.69 -7.41
C ARG A 586 6.27 -2.16 -7.51
N ALA A 587 6.91 -3.03 -6.74
CA ALA A 587 6.59 -4.46 -6.75
C ALA A 587 5.16 -4.73 -6.25
N PHE A 588 4.71 -4.00 -5.23
CA PHE A 588 3.34 -4.08 -4.72
C PHE A 588 2.31 -3.61 -5.74
N ASN A 589 2.45 -2.40 -6.28
CA ASN A 589 1.49 -1.84 -7.24
C ASN A 589 1.38 -2.70 -8.51
N GLU A 590 2.49 -3.31 -8.93
CA GLU A 590 2.48 -4.25 -10.03
C GLU A 590 1.70 -5.53 -9.69
N ALA A 591 1.90 -6.08 -8.49
CA ALA A 591 1.17 -7.27 -8.03
C ALA A 591 -0.33 -7.02 -7.80
N MET A 592 -0.72 -5.79 -7.46
CA MET A 592 -2.11 -5.40 -7.17
C MET A 592 -2.91 -4.94 -8.38
N ARG A 593 -2.24 -4.67 -9.50
CA ARG A 593 -2.88 -4.16 -10.73
C ARG A 593 -4.03 -5.05 -11.16
N ASN A 594 -5.15 -4.42 -11.53
CA ASN A 594 -6.35 -5.08 -12.05
C ASN A 594 -7.09 -6.03 -11.08
N ARG A 595 -6.85 -5.93 -9.77
CA ARG A 595 -7.45 -6.85 -8.78
C ARG A 595 -8.62 -6.25 -8.02
N TYR A 596 -8.46 -5.04 -7.49
CA TYR A 596 -9.47 -4.40 -6.65
C TYR A 596 -9.73 -2.95 -7.07
N VAL A 597 -10.99 -2.53 -7.01
CA VAL A 597 -11.42 -1.14 -7.10
C VAL A 597 -12.25 -0.77 -5.87
N LEU A 598 -12.03 0.43 -5.35
CA LEU A 598 -12.73 0.95 -4.19
C LEU A 598 -12.80 2.47 -4.24
N GLN A 599 -13.97 3.03 -3.96
CA GLN A 599 -14.11 4.45 -3.63
C GLN A 599 -13.82 4.67 -2.14
N GLN A 600 -12.90 5.57 -1.83
CA GLN A 600 -12.54 6.01 -0.47
C GLN A 600 -13.17 7.38 -0.18
N ALA A 601 -13.30 7.80 1.09
CA ALA A 601 -14.02 9.03 1.45
C ALA A 601 -13.37 10.29 0.87
N ASN A 602 -12.05 10.30 0.74
CA ASN A 602 -11.28 11.41 0.18
C ASN A 602 -11.23 11.38 -1.36
N ARG A 603 -12.01 10.52 -2.04
CA ARG A 603 -12.00 10.38 -3.50
C ARG A 603 -13.36 10.66 -4.14
N PRO A 604 -13.36 11.41 -5.26
CA PRO A 604 -14.59 11.68 -6.00
C PRO A 604 -15.12 10.45 -6.76
N ALA A 605 -14.28 9.44 -7.02
CA ALA A 605 -14.63 8.27 -7.81
C ALA A 605 -13.88 7.00 -7.33
N VAL A 606 -14.32 5.85 -7.86
CA VAL A 606 -13.63 4.57 -7.71
C VAL A 606 -12.20 4.63 -8.28
N ALA A 607 -11.28 3.93 -7.65
CA ALA A 607 -9.89 3.80 -8.11
C ALA A 607 -9.39 2.39 -7.83
N GLN A 608 -8.42 1.92 -8.63
CA GLN A 608 -7.68 0.71 -8.27
C GLN A 608 -7.01 0.88 -6.92
N TYR A 609 -6.82 -0.21 -6.17
CA TYR A 609 -6.01 -0.14 -4.95
C TYR A 609 -4.52 -0.22 -5.29
N ASP A 610 -3.79 0.83 -4.94
CA ASP A 610 -2.35 1.00 -5.07
C ASP A 610 -1.79 1.76 -3.87
N ILE A 611 -0.46 1.76 -3.71
CA ILE A 611 0.27 2.69 -2.86
C ILE A 611 0.65 3.89 -3.71
N GLU A 612 0.23 5.07 -3.28
CA GLU A 612 0.24 6.29 -4.09
C GLU A 612 1.32 7.28 -3.66
N ALA A 613 1.74 7.18 -2.41
CA ALA A 613 2.70 8.09 -1.83
C ALA A 613 3.77 7.34 -1.03
N THR A 614 4.98 7.87 -1.09
CA THR A 614 6.07 7.50 -0.20
C THR A 614 6.71 8.79 0.29
N HIS A 615 6.83 8.95 1.61
CA HIS A 615 7.47 10.10 2.21
C HIS A 615 8.26 9.71 3.46
N TRP A 616 9.17 10.56 3.88
CA TRP A 616 9.86 10.42 5.15
C TRP A 616 8.93 10.77 6.32
N ASP A 617 9.14 10.11 7.47
CA ASP A 617 8.49 10.50 8.71
C ASP A 617 8.98 11.89 9.16
N SER A 618 8.33 12.42 10.17
CA SER A 618 8.75 13.59 10.93
C SER A 618 9.39 13.16 12.25
N GLN A 619 10.03 14.09 12.97
CA GLN A 619 10.68 13.81 14.25
C GLN A 619 9.63 13.46 15.33
N ARG A 620 9.19 12.20 15.36
CA ARG A 620 8.17 11.67 16.25
C ARG A 620 8.70 10.39 16.93
N PRO A 621 8.29 10.14 18.19
CA PRO A 621 8.65 8.93 18.94
C PRO A 621 7.84 7.71 18.49
N THR A 622 7.90 7.37 17.20
CA THR A 622 7.26 6.14 16.68
C THR A 622 8.13 4.92 17.00
N LEU A 623 7.50 3.75 17.17
CA LEU A 623 8.26 2.51 17.44
C LEU A 623 9.07 2.05 16.22
N MET A 624 8.60 2.40 15.01
CA MET A 624 9.30 2.14 13.76
C MET A 624 10.72 2.75 13.76
N GLU A 625 10.90 3.94 14.33
CA GLU A 625 12.21 4.58 14.44
C GLU A 625 13.18 3.75 15.32
N THR A 626 12.68 3.19 16.42
CA THR A 626 13.48 2.28 17.25
C THR A 626 13.88 1.00 16.47
N ALA A 627 12.96 0.43 15.69
CA ALA A 627 13.23 -0.79 14.91
C ALA A 627 14.20 -0.54 13.76
N CYS A 628 14.10 0.62 13.10
CA CYS A 628 14.86 0.95 11.90
C CYS A 628 16.18 1.66 12.15
N LYS A 629 16.52 2.01 13.39
CA LYS A 629 17.78 2.68 13.72
C LYS A 629 19.01 1.97 13.17
N GLY A 630 19.64 2.56 12.14
CA GLY A 630 20.79 1.98 11.44
C GLY A 630 20.47 0.73 10.60
N ARG A 631 19.18 0.46 10.38
CA ARG A 631 18.63 -0.68 9.65
C ARG A 631 17.65 -0.21 8.58
N TYR A 632 16.86 -1.11 8.03
CA TYR A 632 15.93 -0.82 6.96
C TYR A 632 14.49 -0.98 7.42
N GLY A 633 13.55 -0.41 6.67
CA GLY A 633 12.15 -0.65 6.91
C GLY A 633 11.25 0.49 6.52
N PHE A 634 9.95 0.26 6.62
CA PHE A 634 8.95 1.30 6.46
C PHE A 634 7.65 0.94 7.16
N LEU A 635 6.85 1.97 7.44
CA LEU A 635 5.47 1.82 7.84
C LEU A 635 4.59 1.89 6.59
N CYS A 636 3.54 1.05 6.53
CA CYS A 636 2.54 1.07 5.47
C CYS A 636 1.16 1.34 6.06
N GLU A 637 0.48 2.35 5.53
CA GLU A 637 -0.92 2.65 5.82
C GLU A 637 -1.81 1.92 4.81
N VAL A 638 -2.70 1.05 5.30
CA VAL A 638 -3.64 0.25 4.49
C VAL A 638 -5.09 0.47 4.94
N PRO A 639 -6.12 0.06 4.16
CA PRO A 639 -7.50 0.08 4.63
C PRO A 639 -7.65 -0.79 5.88
N ALA A 640 -8.10 -0.19 6.99
CA ALA A 640 -8.30 -0.85 8.28
C ALA A 640 -9.36 -0.12 9.12
N GLY A 641 -9.70 -0.60 10.31
CA GLY A 641 -10.67 0.04 11.19
C GLY A 641 -12.12 -0.02 10.69
N TYR A 642 -12.46 -1.03 9.89
CA TYR A 642 -13.86 -1.27 9.52
C TYR A 642 -14.68 -1.80 10.71
N ASN A 643 -15.98 -1.52 10.70
CA ASN A 643 -16.94 -1.96 11.73
C ASN A 643 -17.29 -3.46 11.65
N GLY A 644 -16.53 -4.25 10.89
CA GLY A 644 -16.78 -5.68 10.68
C GLY A 644 -15.74 -6.31 9.75
N THR A 645 -15.97 -7.57 9.39
CA THR A 645 -15.02 -8.42 8.64
C THR A 645 -15.22 -8.44 7.12
N TYR A 646 -16.17 -7.64 6.62
CA TYR A 646 -16.62 -7.66 5.22
C TYR A 646 -15.51 -7.32 4.20
N GLY A 647 -14.45 -6.61 4.62
CA GLY A 647 -13.30 -6.26 3.79
C GLY A 647 -12.10 -7.20 3.90
N LEU A 648 -12.16 -8.24 4.77
CA LEU A 648 -10.95 -8.98 5.15
C LEU A 648 -10.27 -9.71 4.01
N VAL A 649 -11.00 -10.20 3.00
CA VAL A 649 -10.36 -10.86 1.86
C VAL A 649 -9.38 -9.92 1.16
N MET A 650 -9.85 -8.73 0.78
CA MET A 650 -9.01 -7.69 0.17
C MET A 650 -7.89 -7.23 1.12
N GLN A 651 -8.21 -6.97 2.39
CA GLN A 651 -7.24 -6.42 3.35
C GLN A 651 -6.11 -7.40 3.65
N THR A 652 -6.43 -8.69 3.85
CA THR A 652 -5.40 -9.72 4.06
C THR A 652 -4.54 -9.92 2.82
N ASP A 653 -5.12 -9.83 1.63
CA ASP A 653 -4.38 -9.90 0.36
C ASP A 653 -3.39 -8.73 0.22
N ILE A 654 -3.83 -7.49 0.49
CA ILE A 654 -3.01 -6.27 0.50
C ILE A 654 -1.83 -6.43 1.47
N VAL A 655 -2.08 -6.91 2.68
CA VAL A 655 -1.05 -7.09 3.71
C VAL A 655 -0.01 -8.13 3.27
N ILE A 656 -0.46 -9.26 2.70
CA ILE A 656 0.42 -10.32 2.20
C ILE A 656 1.28 -9.79 1.05
N GLU A 657 0.67 -9.16 0.03
CA GLU A 657 1.41 -8.63 -1.12
C GLU A 657 2.39 -7.53 -0.72
N THR A 658 2.04 -6.71 0.28
CA THR A 658 2.96 -5.70 0.85
C THR A 658 4.17 -6.37 1.50
N CYS A 659 3.95 -7.45 2.27
CA CYS A 659 5.03 -8.22 2.87
C CYS A 659 5.92 -8.88 1.81
N LEU A 660 5.33 -9.48 0.77
CA LEU A 660 6.10 -10.12 -0.32
C LEU A 660 6.92 -9.09 -1.10
N ALA A 661 6.36 -7.91 -1.39
CA ALA A 661 7.07 -6.81 -2.02
C ALA A 661 8.21 -6.28 -1.14
N PHE A 662 7.97 -6.15 0.16
CA PHE A 662 8.98 -5.79 1.15
C PHE A 662 10.13 -6.81 1.18
N PHE A 663 9.84 -8.11 1.24
CA PHE A 663 10.87 -9.14 1.22
C PHE A 663 11.73 -9.04 -0.03
N ARG A 664 11.13 -8.93 -1.23
CA ARG A 664 11.88 -8.81 -2.49
C ARG A 664 12.81 -7.60 -2.51
N ALA A 665 12.37 -6.45 -2.02
CA ALA A 665 13.17 -5.21 -2.04
C ALA A 665 14.30 -5.19 -0.99
N TYR A 666 14.10 -5.88 0.13
CA TYR A 666 15.00 -5.80 1.29
C TYR A 666 15.86 -7.05 1.51
N GLN A 667 15.57 -8.18 0.85
CA GLN A 667 16.39 -9.40 0.84
C GLN A 667 17.63 -9.32 -0.06
N ALA A 668 17.79 -8.24 -0.85
CA ALA A 668 18.91 -8.11 -1.77
C ALA A 668 20.26 -8.33 -1.05
N PRO A 669 21.23 -8.97 -1.74
CA PRO A 669 22.41 -9.63 -1.15
C PRO A 669 23.17 -8.86 -0.08
#